data_AF-A0A4Y9N351-F1
#
_entry.id   AF-A0A4Y9N351-F1
#
_cell.length_a   1.000
_cell.length_b   1.000
_cell.length_c   1.000
_cell.angle_alpha   90.00
_cell.angle_beta   90.00
_cell.angle_gamma   90.00
#
_symmetry.space_group_name_H-M   'P 1'
#
loop_
_entity.id
_entity.type
_entity.pdbx_description
1 polymer ?
#
loop_
_entity_poly.entity_id
_entity_poly.type
_entity_poly.pdbx_seq_one_letter_code
_entity_poly.pdbx_strand_id
1 'polypeptide(L)'
;MNTGVRSDVVVFKEKLRAPEAGGLARARLEKSLLDGKSRVLDLVVAPAGSGKTTLLSRVAHAGADPVGWYRVTDDDVSERRFVAHLAAALRPICGPVEGHSVDAVLTALDDWSGPHGMVILDDLHEIAETSAERALQRFVTLRPRRLQVVLGSRRVPDINISRLRVSGPLLEIGNDDLRFRTWEVEELFAKVHGRPLRPEAAAALTRRTGGWAAGLQLFHLATTARSAAERHQAVSELGGRSKLIRSYLTRNVLRGLPEDRRVFLLRTCALGRLSGQACDALLNIGASHRILEDLERAQLFTSTDDDGVHFRYHEVLQSHLELALVEEYGPDGARRWYARSGVVLESLGDLRAATRAFAKAEDWVAVSRLLRQAGGHGLGEDLLPPATFRRDAWLGLANARRLVRDGALQAAWEAYRFTQSCYDEPRFSAICAAEAQAVAAWLPTARGSGGRHWSRILRDGLRAAPDVCVRGPADAEAGVRLARGLAALVAGERAGARESIASVRGDESAGPAVSIAAELAWQVLDVLGGEVAGDAAHAFEDQDVAVLAEVNGLPWLARLAHGLQQVALARPEDATWRLNCCGDLIAACDARGDVWGAALLSLAVGLRKRSFGMPSPPELADAATRLTELDAPMLARWCEARCTAEPKAAAAVRIRCFGEFHVDIDGVRADVTRLRPQARNVLQLLALAPGVDHHREFLEDVLWPGVSHTAACHRLQVAVSSVRSLLEDGAVTVQRRGEAYRLALPPHSTVDVADFRAALAAAATASAKGDVDGRMAARRRALALYGGDLLPGVHAEPVDGERQRLRRAAASAAASLAADHRARGDGGEALAAAQLSVDLDPYQDGPWLLMAELHESGGDTSAAELTRREHARLQAELTAGL
;
A
#
# COMPACT_ATOMS: atom_id res chain seq x y z
N MET A 1 66.92 5.70 -6.10
CA MET A 1 65.64 6.37 -6.44
C MET A 1 64.72 5.34 -7.06
N ASN A 2 63.72 4.86 -6.32
CA ASN A 2 62.57 4.18 -6.90
C ASN A 2 61.36 4.58 -6.05
N THR A 3 60.78 5.73 -6.40
CA THR A 3 59.55 6.27 -5.81
C THR A 3 58.39 5.39 -6.24
N GLY A 4 58.07 4.40 -5.41
CA GLY A 4 56.81 3.67 -5.49
C GLY A 4 55.68 4.65 -5.17
N VAL A 5 55.08 5.23 -6.20
CA VAL A 5 53.84 5.98 -6.09
C VAL A 5 52.79 5.02 -5.51
N ARG A 6 52.50 5.14 -4.21
CA ARG A 6 51.26 4.62 -3.64
C ARG A 6 50.14 5.39 -4.34
N SER A 7 49.57 4.79 -5.39
CA SER A 7 48.33 5.30 -5.97
C SER A 7 47.23 5.03 -4.95
N ASP A 8 47.01 5.98 -4.04
CA ASP A 8 45.90 5.93 -3.09
C ASP A 8 44.61 5.83 -3.90
N VAL A 9 43.83 4.79 -3.63
CA VAL A 9 42.53 4.60 -4.27
C VAL A 9 41.63 5.76 -3.82
N VAL A 10 41.28 6.64 -4.74
CA VAL A 10 40.37 7.75 -4.47
C VAL A 10 38.97 7.19 -4.21
N VAL A 11 38.43 7.47 -3.03
CA VAL A 11 37.06 7.11 -2.63
C VAL A 11 36.15 8.28 -2.95
N PHE A 12 35.17 8.08 -3.83
CA PHE A 12 34.21 9.11 -4.23
C PHE A 12 33.06 9.17 -3.23
N LYS A 13 32.89 10.31 -2.54
CA LYS A 13 31.85 10.49 -1.50
C LYS A 13 30.44 10.40 -2.08
N GLU A 14 30.25 10.81 -3.33
CA GLU A 14 28.97 10.75 -4.04
C GLU A 14 28.45 9.31 -4.18
N LYS A 15 29.34 8.32 -4.28
CA LYS A 15 28.97 6.89 -4.29
C LYS A 15 28.47 6.40 -2.93
N LEU A 16 28.84 7.08 -1.85
CA LEU A 16 28.56 6.67 -0.47
C LEU A 16 27.36 7.40 0.13
N ARG A 17 26.81 8.39 -0.58
CA ARG A 17 25.67 9.17 -0.10
C ARG A 17 24.38 8.50 -0.55
N ALA A 18 23.56 8.09 0.42
CA ALA A 18 22.21 7.63 0.13
C ALA A 18 21.42 8.74 -0.58
N PRO A 19 20.70 8.44 -1.68
CA PRO A 19 19.79 9.40 -2.31
C PRO A 19 18.72 9.88 -1.32
N GLU A 20 18.19 11.08 -1.50
CA GLU A 20 17.09 11.57 -0.66
C GLU A 20 15.89 10.61 -0.71
N ALA A 21 15.22 10.45 0.44
CA ALA A 21 14.03 9.61 0.57
C ALA A 21 12.81 10.29 -0.10
N GLY A 22 12.74 10.18 -1.43
CA GLY A 22 11.60 10.60 -2.24
C GLY A 22 10.66 9.45 -2.61
N GLY A 23 9.54 9.77 -3.28
CA GLY A 23 8.60 8.79 -3.81
C GLY A 23 7.59 8.25 -2.78
N LEU A 24 6.74 7.32 -3.23
CA LEU A 24 5.66 6.75 -2.41
C LEU A 24 6.22 5.76 -1.38
N ALA A 25 5.74 5.86 -0.14
CA ALA A 25 6.00 4.87 0.91
C ALA A 25 5.30 3.54 0.60
N ARG A 26 6.06 2.44 0.57
CA ARG A 26 5.56 1.11 0.22
C ARG A 26 5.77 0.16 1.39
N ALA A 27 4.89 0.28 2.39
CA ALA A 27 5.00 -0.38 3.67
C ALA A 27 5.26 -1.90 3.56
N ARG A 28 4.55 -2.60 2.67
CA ARG A 28 4.74 -4.05 2.43
C ARG A 28 6.18 -4.45 2.11
N LEU A 29 6.95 -3.59 1.42
CA LEU A 29 8.34 -3.87 1.03
C LEU A 29 9.35 -3.25 1.99
N GLU A 30 9.09 -2.02 2.45
CA GLU A 30 9.95 -1.34 3.42
C GLU A 30 9.99 -2.15 4.72
N LYS A 31 8.83 -2.57 5.24
CA LYS A 31 8.73 -3.42 6.43
C LYS A 31 9.41 -4.77 6.24
N SER A 32 9.23 -5.40 5.08
CA SER A 32 9.90 -6.67 4.76
C SER A 32 11.43 -6.57 4.84
N LEU A 33 12.02 -5.43 4.43
CA LEU A 33 13.46 -5.18 4.53
C LEU A 33 13.88 -4.74 5.94
N LEU A 34 13.08 -3.93 6.64
CA LEU A 34 13.40 -3.43 7.98
C LEU A 34 13.26 -4.49 9.09
N ASP A 35 12.33 -5.44 8.93
CA ASP A 35 12.09 -6.53 9.89
C ASP A 35 13.12 -7.67 9.75
N GLY A 36 14.04 -7.57 8.77
CA GLY A 36 15.02 -8.59 8.40
C GLY A 36 16.21 -8.79 9.36
N LYS A 37 16.12 -8.36 10.61
CA LYS A 37 17.28 -8.30 11.55
C LYS A 37 17.95 -9.66 11.85
N SER A 38 17.32 -10.78 11.51
CA SER A 38 17.87 -12.15 11.64
C SER A 38 18.33 -12.77 10.32
N ARG A 39 18.22 -12.05 9.19
CA ARG A 39 18.48 -12.57 7.85
C ARG A 39 19.93 -12.42 7.42
N VAL A 40 20.39 -13.41 6.65
CA VAL A 40 21.78 -13.46 6.15
C VAL A 40 21.96 -12.57 4.93
N LEU A 41 20.93 -12.24 4.17
CA LEU A 41 21.04 -11.36 3.01
C LEU A 41 19.62 -10.98 2.58
N ASP A 42 19.45 -9.73 2.16
CA ASP A 42 18.26 -9.32 1.41
C ASP A 42 18.68 -8.91 0.00
N LEU A 43 18.02 -9.48 -1.00
CA LEU A 43 18.33 -9.29 -2.40
C LEU A 43 17.15 -8.62 -3.10
N VAL A 44 17.40 -7.48 -3.76
CA VAL A 44 16.42 -6.74 -4.55
C VAL A 44 16.86 -6.77 -6.02
N VAL A 45 16.24 -7.63 -6.82
CA VAL A 45 16.60 -7.86 -8.22
C VAL A 45 15.44 -7.48 -9.14
N ALA A 46 15.69 -6.51 -10.01
CA ALA A 46 14.71 -6.07 -11.00
C ALA A 46 15.35 -5.23 -12.12
N PRO A 47 14.71 -5.08 -13.28
CA PRO A 47 15.22 -4.26 -14.37
C PRO A 47 15.34 -2.76 -14.01
N ALA A 48 15.93 -1.99 -14.92
CA ALA A 48 16.01 -0.53 -14.78
C ALA A 48 14.61 0.10 -14.71
N GLY A 49 14.47 1.16 -13.90
CA GLY A 49 13.21 1.89 -13.79
C GLY A 49 12.09 1.20 -13.00
N SER A 50 12.35 0.07 -12.33
CA SER A 50 11.38 -0.60 -11.44
C SER A 50 11.17 0.09 -10.09
N GLY A 51 12.03 1.07 -9.74
CA GLY A 51 11.98 1.77 -8.46
C GLY A 51 12.87 1.19 -7.35
N LYS A 52 13.80 0.27 -7.67
CA LYS A 52 14.78 -0.30 -6.71
C LYS A 52 15.49 0.76 -5.87
N THR A 53 16.20 1.69 -6.52
CA THR A 53 16.97 2.71 -5.82
C THR A 53 16.08 3.57 -4.92
N THR A 54 14.84 3.84 -5.33
CA THR A 54 13.85 4.56 -4.49
C THR A 54 13.43 3.73 -3.28
N LEU A 55 13.15 2.44 -3.43
CA LEU A 55 12.85 1.56 -2.29
C LEU A 55 14.03 1.51 -1.32
N LEU A 56 15.24 1.26 -1.83
CA LEU A 56 16.46 1.15 -1.04
C LEU A 56 16.78 2.47 -0.32
N SER A 57 16.62 3.63 -0.98
CA SER A 57 16.85 4.92 -0.34
C SER A 57 15.84 5.18 0.76
N ARG A 58 14.56 4.81 0.59
CA ARG A 58 13.55 4.92 1.65
C ARG A 58 13.87 4.04 2.85
N VAL A 59 14.25 2.79 2.63
CA VAL A 59 14.70 1.87 3.69
C VAL A 59 15.91 2.42 4.44
N ALA A 60 16.87 3.03 3.71
CA ALA A 60 18.03 3.67 4.32
C ALA A 60 17.68 4.80 5.30
N HIS A 61 16.53 5.47 5.10
CA HIS A 61 16.09 6.61 5.93
C HIS A 61 15.00 6.25 6.94
N ALA A 62 14.41 5.05 6.85
CA ALA A 62 13.27 4.64 7.67
C ALA A 62 13.68 3.96 9.00
N GLY A 63 14.87 3.38 9.06
CA GLY A 63 15.37 2.64 10.23
C GLY A 63 16.03 3.53 11.29
N ALA A 64 16.05 3.06 12.54
CA ALA A 64 16.83 3.66 13.63
C ALA A 64 18.29 3.17 13.69
N ASP A 65 18.59 2.07 12.97
CA ASP A 65 19.92 1.45 12.93
C ASP A 65 20.87 2.24 12.01
N PRO A 66 22.18 2.32 12.32
CA PRO A 66 23.16 2.95 11.43
C PRO A 66 23.17 2.32 10.02
N VAL A 67 23.10 3.16 8.99
CA VAL A 67 23.06 2.72 7.59
C VAL A 67 24.29 3.19 6.82
N GLY A 68 24.95 2.24 6.15
CA GLY A 68 25.96 2.48 5.12
C GLY A 68 25.35 2.37 3.73
N TRP A 69 25.72 3.27 2.82
CA TRP A 69 25.29 3.23 1.42
C TRP A 69 26.50 3.12 0.50
N TYR A 70 26.37 2.30 -0.54
CA TYR A 70 27.37 2.20 -1.60
C TYR A 70 26.69 1.97 -2.95
N ARG A 71 26.82 2.94 -3.86
CA ARG A 71 26.46 2.80 -5.26
C ARG A 71 27.64 2.31 -6.07
N VAL A 72 27.52 1.12 -6.63
CA VAL A 72 28.54 0.48 -7.46
C VAL A 72 28.46 1.01 -8.89
N THR A 73 29.62 1.24 -9.52
CA THR A 73 29.71 1.57 -10.96
C THR A 73 30.73 0.67 -11.66
N ASP A 74 30.77 0.74 -12.99
CA ASP A 74 31.72 0.00 -13.85
C ASP A 74 33.20 0.21 -13.47
N ASP A 75 33.52 1.36 -12.90
CA ASP A 75 34.83 1.66 -12.35
C ASP A 75 35.24 0.70 -11.21
N ASP A 76 34.32 0.04 -10.50
CA ASP A 76 34.60 -0.75 -9.30
C ASP A 76 34.92 -2.24 -9.57
N VAL A 77 35.15 -2.62 -10.83
CA VAL A 77 35.42 -4.02 -11.27
C VAL A 77 36.64 -4.67 -10.57
N SER A 78 37.58 -3.86 -10.06
CA SER A 78 38.75 -4.32 -9.33
C SER A 78 38.45 -4.50 -7.85
N GLU A 79 38.86 -5.63 -7.26
CA GLU A 79 38.71 -5.91 -5.83
C GLU A 79 39.21 -4.76 -4.95
N ARG A 80 40.40 -4.23 -5.23
CA ARG A 80 41.01 -3.16 -4.41
C ARG A 80 40.15 -1.89 -4.37
N ARG A 81 39.54 -1.49 -5.49
CA ARG A 81 38.67 -0.30 -5.55
C ARG A 81 37.33 -0.55 -4.90
N PHE A 82 36.75 -1.73 -5.12
CA PHE A 82 35.51 -2.16 -4.49
C PHE A 82 35.65 -2.19 -2.96
N VAL A 83 36.70 -2.82 -2.44
CA VAL A 83 36.95 -2.93 -0.99
C VAL A 83 37.17 -1.56 -0.35
N ALA A 84 37.90 -0.65 -1.01
CA ALA A 84 38.11 0.69 -0.49
C ALA A 84 36.79 1.46 -0.32
N HIS A 85 35.88 1.38 -1.29
CA HIS A 85 34.55 2.00 -1.18
C HIS A 85 33.64 1.26 -0.19
N LEU A 86 33.70 -0.07 -0.13
CA LEU A 86 32.95 -0.87 0.86
C LEU A 86 33.37 -0.50 2.30
N ALA A 87 34.67 -0.44 2.57
CA ALA A 87 35.18 -0.02 3.88
C ALA A 87 34.74 1.41 4.23
N ALA A 88 34.70 2.31 3.25
CA ALA A 88 34.21 3.67 3.45
C ALA A 88 32.69 3.72 3.69
N ALA A 89 31.91 2.86 3.04
CA ALA A 89 30.46 2.74 3.24
C ALA A 89 30.10 2.20 4.63
N LEU A 90 30.96 1.38 5.24
CA LEU A 90 30.77 0.84 6.59
C LEU A 90 31.10 1.82 7.71
N ARG A 91 31.76 2.95 7.40
CA ARG A 91 32.17 3.95 8.41
C ARG A 91 31.06 4.46 9.32
N PRO A 92 29.84 4.75 8.83
CA PRO A 92 28.72 5.17 9.69
C PRO A 92 28.27 4.10 10.70
N ILE A 93 28.62 2.83 10.46
CA ILE A 93 28.16 1.68 11.24
C ILE A 93 29.17 1.28 12.31
N CYS A 94 30.42 1.05 11.91
CA CYS A 94 31.47 0.48 12.75
C CYS A 94 32.68 1.40 12.93
N GLY A 95 32.63 2.63 12.42
CA GLY A 95 33.76 3.56 12.47
C GLY A 95 34.81 3.32 11.37
N PRO A 96 36.00 3.94 11.46
CA PRO A 96 37.01 3.87 10.41
C PRO A 96 37.55 2.44 10.21
N VAL A 97 37.27 1.86 9.04
CA VAL A 97 37.80 0.55 8.60
C VAL A 97 38.87 0.75 7.53
N GLU A 98 39.98 0.01 7.63
CA GLU A 98 41.02 -0.01 6.59
C GLU A 98 40.62 -0.88 5.40
N GLY A 99 40.41 -0.26 4.24
CA GLY A 99 39.90 -0.92 3.02
C GLY A 99 40.97 -1.44 2.07
N HIS A 100 41.97 -2.20 2.55
CA HIS A 100 43.06 -2.72 1.72
C HIS A 100 42.78 -4.11 1.13
N SER A 101 41.95 -4.93 1.80
CA SER A 101 41.49 -6.25 1.35
C SER A 101 40.16 -6.61 2.03
N VAL A 102 39.40 -7.55 1.48
CA VAL A 102 38.14 -8.03 2.11
C VAL A 102 38.42 -8.61 3.50
N ASP A 103 39.52 -9.33 3.66
CA ASP A 103 39.89 -9.97 4.94
C ASP A 103 40.17 -8.93 6.02
N ALA A 104 40.79 -7.80 5.67
CA ALA A 104 41.01 -6.69 6.60
C ALA A 104 39.68 -6.06 7.06
N VAL A 105 38.72 -5.88 6.13
CA VAL A 105 37.38 -5.38 6.46
C VAL A 105 36.63 -6.36 7.38
N LEU A 106 36.68 -7.66 7.08
CA LEU A 106 36.04 -8.69 7.91
C LEU A 106 36.65 -8.76 9.31
N THR A 107 37.97 -8.70 9.43
CA THR A 107 38.67 -8.69 10.73
C THR A 107 38.22 -7.49 11.57
N ALA A 108 38.15 -6.30 10.97
CA ALA A 108 37.67 -5.11 11.67
C ALA A 108 36.19 -5.20 12.09
N LEU A 109 35.36 -5.93 11.33
CA LEU A 109 33.96 -6.18 11.67
C LEU A 109 33.79 -7.25 12.76
N ASP A 110 34.72 -8.20 12.90
CA ASP A 110 34.69 -9.18 13.99
C ASP A 110 34.94 -8.53 15.35
N ASP A 111 35.79 -7.49 15.39
CA ASP A 111 36.07 -6.71 16.60
C ASP A 111 34.99 -5.67 16.92
N TRP A 112 34.01 -5.48 16.04
CA TRP A 112 32.94 -4.49 16.20
C TRP A 112 31.83 -5.00 17.13
N SER A 113 31.61 -4.27 18.24
CA SER A 113 30.60 -4.57 19.26
C SER A 113 29.42 -3.58 19.32
N GLY A 114 29.20 -2.80 18.25
CA GLY A 114 28.16 -1.77 18.18
C GLY A 114 26.73 -2.31 18.02
N PRO A 115 25.72 -1.42 17.88
CA PRO A 115 24.33 -1.80 17.62
C PRO A 115 24.17 -2.50 16.27
N HIS A 116 23.00 -3.06 15.97
CA HIS A 116 22.72 -3.60 14.64
C HIS A 116 22.94 -2.52 13.56
N GLY A 117 23.51 -2.90 12.43
CA GLY A 117 23.80 -1.99 11.33
C GLY A 117 23.36 -2.57 10.00
N MET A 118 23.10 -1.71 9.01
CA MET A 118 22.68 -2.11 7.68
C MET A 118 23.61 -1.50 6.63
N VAL A 119 24.09 -2.29 5.69
CA VAL A 119 24.81 -1.78 4.51
C VAL A 119 24.04 -2.10 3.24
N ILE A 120 23.81 -1.08 2.42
CA ILE A 120 23.07 -1.17 1.17
C ILE A 120 24.05 -0.97 0.01
N LEU A 121 24.14 -1.97 -0.87
CA LEU A 121 24.91 -1.89 -2.11
C LEU A 121 23.94 -1.85 -3.29
N ASP A 122 23.90 -0.75 -4.04
CA ASP A 122 23.03 -0.58 -5.22
C ASP A 122 23.82 -0.66 -6.53
N ASP A 123 23.12 -0.97 -7.63
CA ASP A 123 23.66 -1.14 -8.98
C ASP A 123 24.73 -2.26 -9.14
N LEU A 124 24.68 -3.35 -8.36
CA LEU A 124 25.70 -4.44 -8.37
C LEU A 124 25.98 -5.13 -9.71
N HIS A 125 25.03 -5.10 -10.65
CA HIS A 125 25.23 -5.60 -12.01
C HIS A 125 26.45 -5.02 -12.74
N GLU A 126 26.95 -3.86 -12.32
CA GLU A 126 28.13 -3.20 -12.91
C GLU A 126 29.45 -3.95 -12.63
N ILE A 127 29.51 -4.78 -11.59
CA ILE A 127 30.69 -5.60 -11.24
C ILE A 127 30.51 -7.09 -11.56
N ALA A 128 29.49 -7.44 -12.33
CA ALA A 128 29.22 -8.79 -12.81
C ALA A 128 30.46 -9.48 -13.43
N GLU A 129 30.72 -10.72 -13.03
CA GLU A 129 31.79 -11.59 -13.53
C GLU A 129 33.21 -11.05 -13.31
N THR A 130 33.39 -10.20 -12.29
CA THR A 130 34.69 -9.56 -12.01
C THR A 130 35.34 -10.08 -10.73
N SER A 131 36.55 -9.58 -10.44
CA SER A 131 37.21 -9.80 -9.14
C SER A 131 36.42 -9.19 -7.96
N ALA A 132 35.69 -8.10 -8.19
CA ALA A 132 34.90 -7.44 -7.15
C ALA A 132 33.66 -8.26 -6.75
N GLU A 133 33.00 -8.96 -7.68
CA GLU A 133 31.87 -9.84 -7.33
C GLU A 133 32.32 -11.03 -6.45
N ARG A 134 33.51 -11.59 -6.72
CA ARG A 134 34.13 -12.63 -5.87
C ARG A 134 34.46 -12.11 -4.46
N ALA A 135 34.95 -10.88 -4.37
CA ALA A 135 35.21 -10.20 -3.11
C ALA A 135 33.91 -9.99 -2.29
N LEU A 136 32.83 -9.56 -2.96
CA LEU A 136 31.50 -9.43 -2.36
C LEU A 136 30.97 -10.77 -1.83
N GLN A 137 31.10 -11.85 -2.61
CA GLN A 137 30.67 -13.19 -2.19
C GLN A 137 31.34 -13.60 -0.87
N ARG A 138 32.65 -13.36 -0.75
CA ARG A 138 33.40 -13.65 0.48
C ARG A 138 32.93 -12.79 1.66
N PHE A 139 32.74 -11.49 1.44
CA PHE A 139 32.21 -10.57 2.45
C PHE A 139 30.84 -10.99 2.98
N VAL A 140 29.88 -11.28 2.09
CA VAL A 140 28.52 -11.70 2.48
C VAL A 140 28.54 -13.00 3.30
N THR A 141 29.45 -13.92 2.98
CA THR A 141 29.56 -15.23 3.63
C THR A 141 30.13 -15.16 5.06
N LEU A 142 31.09 -14.26 5.30
CA LEU A 142 31.89 -14.25 6.53
C LEU A 142 31.54 -13.11 7.49
N ARG A 143 30.69 -12.16 7.11
CA ARG A 143 30.36 -11.03 7.97
C ARG A 143 29.69 -11.43 9.30
N PRO A 144 29.74 -10.57 10.33
CA PRO A 144 28.97 -10.75 11.55
C PRO A 144 27.46 -10.72 11.32
N ARG A 145 26.70 -11.52 12.08
CA ARG A 145 25.22 -11.59 12.01
C ARG A 145 24.51 -10.28 12.36
N ARG A 146 25.18 -9.36 13.05
CA ARG A 146 24.63 -8.05 13.44
C ARG A 146 24.62 -7.04 12.30
N LEU A 147 25.36 -7.31 11.23
CA LEU A 147 25.37 -6.50 10.01
C LEU A 147 24.35 -7.09 9.02
N GLN A 148 23.32 -6.35 8.69
CA GLN A 148 22.41 -6.66 7.59
C GLN A 148 23.02 -6.17 6.28
N VAL A 149 22.97 -7.00 5.24
CA VAL A 149 23.43 -6.62 3.89
C VAL A 149 22.24 -6.65 2.96
N VAL A 150 21.99 -5.54 2.29
CA VAL A 150 20.94 -5.39 1.28
C VAL A 150 21.61 -5.12 -0.07
N LEU A 151 21.29 -5.95 -1.07
CA LEU A 151 21.90 -5.91 -2.40
C LEU A 151 20.86 -5.52 -3.45
N GLY A 152 21.09 -4.43 -4.17
CA GLY A 152 20.32 -3.98 -5.32
C GLY A 152 21.03 -4.34 -6.63
N SER A 153 20.35 -5.07 -7.53
CA SER A 153 20.92 -5.46 -8.82
C SER A 153 19.87 -5.56 -9.94
N ARG A 154 20.32 -5.55 -11.20
CA ARG A 154 19.47 -5.84 -12.37
C ARG A 154 19.44 -7.31 -12.76
N ARG A 155 20.43 -8.07 -12.30
CA ARG A 155 20.54 -9.52 -12.48
C ARG A 155 20.79 -10.16 -11.12
N VAL A 156 20.44 -11.43 -10.99
CA VAL A 156 20.84 -12.21 -9.81
C VAL A 156 22.38 -12.28 -9.80
N PRO A 157 23.06 -11.82 -8.73
CA PRO A 157 24.52 -11.89 -8.65
C PRO A 157 24.97 -13.35 -8.48
N ASP A 158 26.16 -13.69 -8.97
CA ASP A 158 26.71 -15.06 -8.88
C ASP A 158 27.30 -15.34 -7.49
N ILE A 159 26.46 -15.17 -6.48
CA ILE A 159 26.72 -15.52 -5.09
C ILE A 159 26.04 -16.87 -4.90
N ASN A 160 26.67 -17.81 -4.18
CA ASN A 160 26.06 -19.14 -3.94
C ASN A 160 24.85 -19.03 -2.99
N ILE A 161 23.71 -18.59 -3.53
CA ILE A 161 22.45 -18.36 -2.84
C ILE A 161 21.95 -19.65 -2.19
N SER A 162 22.16 -20.81 -2.84
CA SER A 162 21.79 -22.12 -2.32
C SER A 162 22.45 -22.41 -0.96
N ARG A 163 23.73 -22.06 -0.81
CA ARG A 163 24.45 -22.21 0.47
C ARG A 163 23.97 -21.21 1.53
N LEU A 164 23.63 -19.99 1.12
CA LEU A 164 23.12 -18.96 2.04
C LEU A 164 21.72 -19.31 2.56
N ARG A 165 20.84 -19.90 1.73
CA ARG A 165 19.51 -20.40 2.14
C ARG A 165 19.57 -21.49 3.21
N VAL A 166 20.61 -22.32 3.21
CA VAL A 166 20.84 -23.35 4.25
C VAL A 166 21.38 -22.72 5.55
N SER A 167 22.05 -21.57 5.46
CA SER A 167 22.75 -20.93 6.58
C SER A 167 21.88 -19.93 7.36
N GLY A 168 20.70 -19.56 6.82
CA GLY A 168 19.71 -18.71 7.47
C GLY A 168 18.65 -18.17 6.49
N PRO A 169 17.66 -17.40 6.97
CA PRO A 169 16.60 -16.84 6.12
C PRO A 169 17.18 -15.78 5.16
N LEU A 170 16.77 -15.87 3.89
CA LEU A 170 17.07 -14.95 2.78
C LEU A 170 15.76 -14.34 2.30
N LEU A 171 15.72 -13.02 2.12
CA LEU A 171 14.63 -12.36 1.41
C LEU A 171 15.05 -12.06 -0.02
N GLU A 172 14.21 -12.41 -0.97
CA GLU A 172 14.37 -12.04 -2.38
C GLU A 172 13.15 -11.24 -2.80
N ILE A 173 13.37 -9.98 -3.17
CA ILE A 173 12.37 -9.09 -3.75
C ILE A 173 12.65 -9.02 -5.25
N GLY A 174 11.76 -9.62 -6.03
CA GLY A 174 11.85 -9.69 -7.48
C GLY A 174 11.19 -8.51 -8.20
N ASN A 175 11.17 -8.60 -9.53
CA ASN A 175 10.47 -7.64 -10.38
C ASN A 175 8.97 -7.56 -10.05
N ASP A 176 8.31 -8.70 -9.82
CA ASP A 176 6.87 -8.76 -9.55
C ASP A 176 6.48 -8.14 -8.22
N ASP A 177 7.34 -8.27 -7.20
CA ASP A 177 7.16 -7.62 -5.91
C ASP A 177 7.27 -6.11 -6.03
N LEU A 178 8.19 -5.63 -6.88
CA LEU A 178 8.42 -4.20 -7.07
C LEU A 178 7.34 -3.50 -7.88
N ARG A 179 6.45 -4.23 -8.56
CA ARG A 179 5.34 -3.62 -9.30
C ARG A 179 4.43 -2.86 -8.36
N PHE A 180 4.05 -1.67 -8.79
CA PHE A 180 3.00 -0.90 -8.13
C PHE A 180 1.67 -1.66 -8.24
N ARG A 181 1.03 -1.88 -7.10
CA ARG A 181 -0.36 -2.32 -7.02
C ARG A 181 -1.30 -1.15 -7.37
N THR A 182 -2.54 -1.46 -7.72
CA THR A 182 -3.50 -0.41 -8.15
C THR A 182 -3.65 0.69 -7.10
N TRP A 183 -3.80 0.30 -5.84
CA TRP A 183 -3.87 1.23 -4.72
C TRP A 183 -2.58 2.02 -4.52
N GLU A 184 -1.39 1.43 -4.76
CA GLU A 184 -0.12 2.17 -4.73
C GLU A 184 -0.05 3.21 -5.86
N VAL A 185 -0.62 2.92 -7.03
CA VAL A 185 -0.72 3.91 -8.12
C VAL A 185 -1.64 5.07 -7.72
N GLU A 186 -2.78 4.77 -7.13
CA GLU A 186 -3.69 5.81 -6.62
C GLU A 186 -2.99 6.69 -5.58
N GLU A 187 -2.30 6.09 -4.60
CA GLU A 187 -1.56 6.83 -3.58
C GLU A 187 -0.39 7.63 -4.16
N LEU A 188 0.34 7.07 -5.12
CA LEU A 188 1.42 7.77 -5.82
C LEU A 188 0.89 9.04 -6.49
N PHE A 189 -0.23 8.92 -7.20
CA PHE A 189 -0.82 10.05 -7.91
C PHE A 189 -1.44 11.07 -6.96
N ALA A 190 -2.10 10.63 -5.89
CA ALA A 190 -2.72 11.51 -4.91
C ALA A 190 -1.69 12.23 -4.02
N LYS A 191 -0.77 11.49 -3.39
CA LYS A 191 0.12 11.98 -2.33
C LYS A 191 1.45 12.52 -2.85
N VAL A 192 2.05 11.87 -3.85
CA VAL A 192 3.39 12.25 -4.37
C VAL A 192 3.27 13.23 -5.53
N HIS A 193 2.38 12.95 -6.48
CA HIS A 193 2.19 13.80 -7.65
C HIS A 193 1.16 14.92 -7.44
N GLY A 194 0.39 14.90 -6.35
CA GLY A 194 -0.63 15.91 -6.02
C GLY A 194 -1.80 15.97 -7.01
N ARG A 195 -2.05 14.87 -7.73
CA ARG A 195 -2.95 14.80 -8.89
C ARG A 195 -3.66 13.44 -8.93
N PRO A 196 -4.67 13.21 -8.07
CA PRO A 196 -5.33 11.92 -7.94
C PRO A 196 -5.94 11.46 -9.27
N LEU A 197 -5.91 10.14 -9.48
CA LEU A 197 -6.59 9.47 -10.58
C LEU A 197 -7.87 8.81 -10.06
N ARG A 198 -8.88 8.69 -10.93
CA ARG A 198 -10.02 7.79 -10.70
C ARG A 198 -9.54 6.35 -10.49
N PRO A 199 -10.18 5.55 -9.63
CA PRO A 199 -9.77 4.16 -9.40
C PRO A 199 -9.71 3.34 -10.70
N GLU A 200 -10.67 3.51 -11.61
CA GLU A 200 -10.65 2.84 -12.91
C GLU A 200 -9.50 3.28 -13.80
N ALA A 201 -9.15 4.57 -13.76
CA ALA A 201 -8.02 5.11 -14.49
C ALA A 201 -6.70 4.66 -13.86
N ALA A 202 -6.62 4.57 -12.53
CA ALA A 202 -5.47 4.02 -11.83
C ALA A 202 -5.30 2.52 -12.13
N ALA A 203 -6.39 1.75 -12.10
CA ALA A 203 -6.40 0.33 -12.46
C ALA A 203 -6.00 0.12 -13.93
N ALA A 204 -6.59 0.88 -14.86
CA ALA A 204 -6.24 0.82 -16.28
C ALA A 204 -4.79 1.24 -16.54
N LEU A 205 -4.30 2.26 -15.85
CA LEU A 205 -2.89 2.67 -15.92
C LEU A 205 -1.98 1.60 -15.34
N THR A 206 -2.33 1.01 -14.20
CA THR A 206 -1.58 -0.06 -13.54
C THR A 206 -1.48 -1.28 -14.43
N ARG A 207 -2.59 -1.76 -14.99
CA ARG A 207 -2.61 -2.85 -15.98
C ARG A 207 -1.70 -2.54 -17.15
N ARG A 208 -1.95 -1.42 -17.83
CA ARG A 208 -1.25 -1.08 -19.07
C ARG A 208 0.22 -0.77 -18.87
N THR A 209 0.61 -0.35 -17.67
CA THR A 209 2.01 -0.16 -17.28
C THR A 209 2.59 -1.35 -16.54
N GLY A 210 1.85 -2.44 -16.31
CA GLY A 210 2.30 -3.55 -15.45
C GLY A 210 2.77 -3.11 -14.06
N GLY A 211 2.24 -2.00 -13.52
CA GLY A 211 2.73 -1.40 -12.28
C GLY A 211 4.17 -0.86 -12.35
N TRP A 212 4.72 -0.64 -13.53
CA TRP A 212 6.11 -0.25 -13.70
C TRP A 212 6.34 1.22 -13.31
N ALA A 213 7.18 1.44 -12.29
CA ALA A 213 7.43 2.76 -11.70
C ALA A 213 7.85 3.82 -12.74
N ALA A 214 8.78 3.48 -13.65
CA ALA A 214 9.18 4.41 -14.70
C ALA A 214 8.04 4.70 -15.70
N GLY A 215 7.20 3.72 -16.02
CA GLY A 215 6.02 3.92 -16.87
C GLY A 215 5.03 4.91 -16.24
N LEU A 216 4.79 4.77 -14.94
CA LEU A 216 3.94 5.68 -14.16
C LEU A 216 4.52 7.10 -14.10
N GLN A 217 5.83 7.23 -13.85
CA GLN A 217 6.51 8.52 -13.83
C GLN A 217 6.47 9.22 -15.19
N LEU A 218 6.70 8.48 -16.28
CA LEU A 218 6.60 9.01 -17.64
C LEU A 218 5.18 9.44 -17.98
N PHE A 219 4.17 8.67 -17.55
CA PHE A 219 2.77 9.07 -17.70
C PHE A 219 2.46 10.36 -16.95
N HIS A 220 2.94 10.48 -15.71
CA HIS A 220 2.79 11.71 -14.93
C HIS A 220 3.40 12.90 -15.67
N LEU A 221 4.69 12.79 -16.06
CA LEU A 221 5.41 13.84 -16.79
C LEU A 221 4.68 14.24 -18.09
N ALA A 222 4.16 13.26 -18.84
CA ALA A 222 3.41 13.47 -20.08
C ALA A 222 2.06 14.20 -19.89
N THR A 223 1.49 14.13 -18.69
CA THR A 223 0.14 14.64 -18.38
C THR A 223 0.15 15.77 -17.34
N THR A 224 1.33 16.33 -17.04
CA THR A 224 1.52 17.48 -16.15
C THR A 224 0.85 18.76 -16.64
N ALA A 225 0.66 18.94 -17.94
CA ALA A 225 -0.05 20.10 -18.49
C ALA A 225 -1.57 19.86 -18.70
N ARG A 226 -2.05 18.63 -18.49
CA ARG A 226 -3.44 18.23 -18.76
C ARG A 226 -4.35 18.43 -17.54
N SER A 227 -5.61 18.77 -17.79
CA SER A 227 -6.69 18.75 -16.80
C SER A 227 -6.95 17.32 -16.28
N ALA A 228 -7.72 17.18 -15.19
CA ALA A 228 -8.06 15.86 -14.63
C ALA A 228 -8.82 14.98 -15.65
N ALA A 229 -9.78 15.56 -16.36
CA ALA A 229 -10.55 14.85 -17.40
C ALA A 229 -9.65 14.39 -18.56
N GLU A 230 -8.77 15.26 -19.06
CA GLU A 230 -7.84 14.93 -20.14
C GLU A 230 -6.77 13.91 -19.71
N ARG A 231 -6.41 13.85 -18.42
CA ARG A 231 -5.52 12.82 -17.89
C ARG A 231 -6.21 11.46 -17.84
N HIS A 232 -7.46 11.40 -17.39
CA HIS A 232 -8.23 10.15 -17.44
C HIS A 232 -8.40 9.65 -18.87
N GLN A 233 -8.70 10.56 -19.80
CA GLN A 233 -8.74 10.25 -21.22
C GLN A 233 -7.38 9.77 -21.75
N ALA A 234 -6.28 10.38 -21.31
CA ALA A 234 -4.93 9.93 -21.65
C ALA A 234 -4.66 8.50 -21.19
N VAL A 235 -5.17 8.09 -20.01
CA VAL A 235 -5.09 6.68 -19.57
C VAL A 235 -5.75 5.79 -20.60
N SER A 236 -6.99 6.09 -21.01
CA SER A 236 -7.72 5.32 -22.05
C SER A 236 -7.00 5.28 -23.39
N GLU A 237 -6.23 6.32 -23.72
CA GLU A 237 -5.47 6.45 -24.98
C GLU A 237 -4.06 5.86 -24.97
N LEU A 238 -3.45 5.59 -23.80
CA LEU A 238 -2.07 5.07 -23.72
C LEU A 238 -1.86 3.74 -24.47
N GLY A 239 -2.93 3.02 -24.80
CA GLY A 239 -2.98 1.73 -25.47
C GLY A 239 -2.69 1.95 -26.94
N GLY A 240 -1.40 1.97 -27.27
CA GLY A 240 -0.90 1.96 -28.65
C GLY A 240 -0.41 3.29 -29.21
N ARG A 241 -0.52 4.45 -28.55
CA ARG A 241 -0.11 5.75 -29.17
C ARG A 241 0.82 6.65 -28.36
N SER A 242 1.24 6.25 -27.15
CA SER A 242 2.11 7.10 -26.33
C SER A 242 3.55 7.16 -26.86
N LYS A 243 3.88 8.21 -27.62
CA LYS A 243 5.24 8.48 -28.14
C LYS A 243 6.31 8.51 -27.03
N LEU A 244 5.95 8.91 -25.81
CA LEU A 244 6.88 9.04 -24.67
C LEU A 244 7.32 7.67 -24.12
N ILE A 245 6.36 6.77 -23.91
CA ILE A 245 6.64 5.40 -23.47
C ILE A 245 7.42 4.64 -24.56
N ARG A 246 7.04 4.85 -25.84
CA ARG A 246 7.77 4.31 -26.99
C ARG A 246 9.23 4.75 -27.00
N SER A 247 9.49 6.07 -26.88
CA SER A 247 10.85 6.59 -26.89
C SER A 247 11.70 6.05 -25.73
N TYR A 248 11.11 5.79 -24.56
CA TYR A 248 11.83 5.19 -23.45
C TYR A 248 12.13 3.70 -23.69
N LEU A 249 11.13 2.91 -24.09
CA LEU A 249 11.31 1.48 -24.38
C LEU A 249 12.35 1.26 -25.48
N THR A 250 12.28 2.03 -26.57
CA THR A 250 13.26 1.96 -27.65
C THR A 250 14.66 2.35 -27.16
N ARG A 251 14.80 3.39 -26.33
CA ARG A 251 16.12 3.87 -25.85
C ARG A 251 16.75 2.99 -24.78
N ASN A 252 15.96 2.46 -23.84
CA ASN A 252 16.47 1.82 -22.62
C ASN A 252 16.31 0.31 -22.58
N VAL A 253 15.37 -0.26 -23.35
CA VAL A 253 15.07 -1.71 -23.33
C VAL A 253 15.49 -2.37 -24.64
N LEU A 254 15.05 -1.82 -25.78
CA LEU A 254 15.29 -2.47 -27.09
C LEU A 254 16.67 -2.15 -27.69
N ARG A 255 17.28 -1.00 -27.38
CA ARG A 255 18.60 -0.61 -27.94
C ARG A 255 19.74 -1.55 -27.51
N GLY A 256 19.62 -2.17 -26.34
CA GLY A 256 20.60 -3.13 -25.84
C GLY A 256 20.48 -4.53 -26.43
N LEU A 257 19.44 -4.80 -27.24
CA LEU A 257 19.18 -6.13 -27.80
C LEU A 257 19.76 -6.30 -29.21
N PRO A 258 20.38 -7.46 -29.49
CA PRO A 258 20.71 -7.87 -30.86
C PRO A 258 19.50 -7.78 -31.82
N GLU A 259 19.77 -7.56 -33.11
CA GLU A 259 18.73 -7.35 -34.12
C GLU A 259 17.81 -8.58 -34.31
N ASP A 260 18.37 -9.78 -34.27
CA ASP A 260 17.63 -11.04 -34.32
C ASP A 260 16.62 -11.16 -33.17
N ARG A 261 17.01 -10.73 -31.96
CA ARG A 261 16.13 -10.70 -30.77
C ARG A 261 15.01 -9.68 -30.95
N ARG A 262 15.28 -8.50 -31.52
CA ARG A 262 14.24 -7.48 -31.79
C ARG A 262 13.21 -7.97 -32.82
N VAL A 263 13.66 -8.63 -33.89
CA VAL A 263 12.78 -9.21 -34.92
C VAL A 263 11.95 -10.36 -34.35
N PHE A 264 12.55 -11.18 -33.49
CA PHE A 264 11.85 -12.24 -32.76
C PHE A 264 10.68 -11.65 -31.97
N LEU A 265 10.94 -10.69 -31.07
CA LEU A 265 9.93 -10.01 -30.26
C LEU A 265 8.78 -9.43 -31.11
N LEU A 266 9.12 -8.76 -32.21
CA LEU A 266 8.13 -8.15 -33.11
C LEU A 266 7.19 -9.18 -33.73
N ARG A 267 7.72 -10.32 -34.19
CA ARG A 267 6.91 -11.30 -34.93
C ARG A 267 6.09 -12.21 -34.02
N THR A 268 6.54 -12.46 -32.79
CA THR A 268 5.84 -13.31 -31.82
C THR A 268 4.84 -12.56 -30.96
N CYS A 269 4.80 -11.21 -31.03
CA CYS A 269 3.81 -10.42 -30.28
C CYS A 269 2.36 -10.84 -30.60
N ALA A 270 2.08 -11.31 -31.82
CA ALA A 270 0.74 -11.73 -32.21
C ALA A 270 0.20 -12.98 -31.48
N LEU A 271 1.04 -13.71 -30.74
CA LEU A 271 0.66 -14.89 -29.96
C LEU A 271 0.05 -14.54 -28.59
N GLY A 272 0.43 -13.41 -28.00
CA GLY A 272 0.02 -13.00 -26.64
C GLY A 272 0.69 -13.82 -25.52
N ARG A 273 0.44 -15.14 -25.46
CA ARG A 273 1.12 -16.09 -24.57
C ARG A 273 2.11 -16.91 -25.40
N LEU A 274 3.39 -16.88 -25.02
CA LEU A 274 4.48 -17.45 -25.78
C LEU A 274 4.86 -18.81 -25.19
N SER A 275 5.06 -19.79 -26.06
CA SER A 275 5.77 -21.02 -25.74
C SER A 275 6.81 -21.29 -26.83
N GLY A 276 7.82 -22.10 -26.54
CA GLY A 276 8.82 -22.50 -27.54
C GLY A 276 8.14 -23.08 -28.79
N GLN A 277 7.18 -23.98 -28.58
CA GLN A 277 6.43 -24.62 -29.66
C GLN A 277 5.59 -23.63 -30.48
N ALA A 278 4.90 -22.68 -29.84
CA ALA A 278 4.10 -21.68 -30.55
C ALA A 278 4.98 -20.72 -31.37
N CYS A 279 6.13 -20.31 -30.82
CA CYS A 279 7.09 -19.46 -31.54
C CYS A 279 7.71 -20.19 -32.73
N ASP A 280 8.12 -21.45 -32.54
CA ASP A 280 8.70 -22.29 -33.60
C ASP A 280 7.68 -22.50 -34.74
N ALA A 281 6.42 -22.79 -34.41
CA ALA A 281 5.35 -22.97 -35.40
C ALA A 281 5.00 -21.67 -36.15
N LEU A 282 4.97 -20.51 -35.47
CA LEU A 282 4.67 -19.23 -36.10
C LEU A 282 5.81 -18.73 -36.99
N LEU A 283 7.06 -18.84 -36.53
CA LEU A 283 8.23 -18.32 -37.23
C LEU A 283 8.84 -19.32 -38.22
N ASN A 284 8.45 -20.59 -38.14
CA ASN A 284 9.08 -21.70 -38.86
C ASN A 284 10.59 -21.80 -38.55
N ILE A 285 10.94 -21.74 -37.27
CA ILE A 285 12.30 -21.92 -36.74
C ILE A 285 12.31 -23.00 -35.65
N GLY A 286 13.48 -23.33 -35.10
CA GLY A 286 13.62 -24.25 -33.97
C GLY A 286 14.34 -23.63 -32.78
N ALA A 287 14.14 -24.22 -31.61
CA ALA A 287 14.80 -23.86 -30.35
C ALA A 287 14.43 -22.46 -29.81
N SER A 288 13.25 -21.94 -30.14
CA SER A 288 12.76 -20.66 -29.59
C SER A 288 12.68 -20.65 -28.06
N HIS A 289 12.55 -21.80 -27.41
CA HIS A 289 12.53 -21.88 -25.95
C HIS A 289 13.79 -21.29 -25.29
N ARG A 290 14.99 -21.54 -25.87
CA ARG A 290 16.25 -20.94 -25.38
C ARG A 290 16.27 -19.42 -25.53
N ILE A 291 15.70 -18.91 -26.63
CA ILE A 291 15.57 -17.47 -26.85
C ILE A 291 14.66 -16.86 -25.79
N LEU A 292 13.59 -17.54 -25.40
CA LEU A 292 12.70 -17.10 -24.32
C LEU A 292 13.42 -17.12 -22.96
N GLU A 293 14.18 -18.17 -22.61
CA GLU A 293 14.98 -18.17 -21.37
C GLU A 293 16.01 -17.00 -21.34
N ASP A 294 16.68 -16.71 -22.45
CA ASP A 294 17.62 -15.58 -22.53
C ASP A 294 16.93 -14.23 -22.29
N LEU A 295 15.74 -14.05 -22.87
CA LEU A 295 14.93 -12.83 -22.72
C LEU A 295 14.34 -12.72 -21.29
N GLU A 296 14.07 -13.83 -20.62
CA GLU A 296 13.65 -13.88 -19.22
C GLU A 296 14.78 -13.48 -18.26
N ARG A 297 16.00 -14.01 -18.48
CA ARG A 297 17.20 -13.59 -17.73
C ARG A 297 17.47 -12.10 -17.92
N ALA A 298 17.18 -11.56 -19.11
CA ALA A 298 17.24 -10.13 -19.41
C ALA A 298 16.06 -9.31 -18.82
N GLN A 299 15.15 -9.94 -18.07
CA GLN A 299 14.00 -9.32 -17.39
C GLN A 299 13.04 -8.58 -18.34
N LEU A 300 12.85 -9.11 -19.56
CA LEU A 300 11.96 -8.52 -20.59
C LEU A 300 10.51 -9.02 -20.52
N PHE A 301 10.25 -10.06 -19.73
CA PHE A 301 8.91 -10.63 -19.53
C PHE A 301 8.30 -10.19 -18.21
N THR A 302 6.96 -10.15 -18.17
CA THR A 302 6.21 -9.79 -16.95
C THR A 302 5.82 -10.96 -16.09
N SER A 303 5.77 -12.17 -16.65
CA SER A 303 5.37 -13.37 -15.93
C SER A 303 5.80 -14.58 -16.73
N THR A 304 6.48 -15.51 -16.07
CA THR A 304 6.44 -16.93 -16.41
C THR A 304 5.29 -17.54 -15.62
N ASP A 305 4.47 -18.36 -16.27
CA ASP A 305 3.57 -19.22 -15.49
C ASP A 305 4.47 -20.22 -14.71
N ASP A 306 4.07 -20.70 -13.52
CA ASP A 306 4.87 -21.59 -12.64
C ASP A 306 5.33 -22.91 -13.31
N ASP A 307 4.90 -23.15 -14.55
CA ASP A 307 5.30 -24.28 -15.38
C ASP A 307 6.68 -24.09 -16.06
N GLY A 308 7.24 -22.88 -16.10
CA GLY A 308 8.52 -22.59 -16.76
C GLY A 308 8.49 -22.75 -18.29
N VAL A 309 7.30 -22.92 -18.88
CA VAL A 309 7.10 -23.21 -20.31
C VAL A 309 6.47 -22.01 -21.03
N HIS A 310 5.64 -21.25 -20.33
CA HIS A 310 4.88 -20.14 -20.90
C HIS A 310 5.39 -18.78 -20.44
N PHE A 311 5.57 -17.87 -21.40
CA PHE A 311 6.10 -16.53 -21.18
C PHE A 311 5.11 -15.47 -21.67
N ARG A 312 5.10 -14.29 -21.05
CA ARG A 312 4.30 -13.14 -21.50
C ARG A 312 5.12 -11.87 -21.55
N TYR A 313 4.99 -11.15 -22.66
CA TYR A 313 5.54 -9.80 -22.78
C TYR A 313 4.89 -8.87 -21.78
N HIS A 314 5.68 -7.90 -21.33
CA HIS A 314 5.15 -6.77 -20.59
C HIS A 314 4.08 -6.05 -21.42
N GLU A 315 2.91 -5.72 -20.84
CA GLU A 315 1.76 -5.19 -21.61
C GLU A 315 2.09 -3.92 -22.41
N VAL A 316 2.93 -3.05 -21.85
CA VAL A 316 3.52 -1.91 -22.55
C VAL A 316 4.35 -2.33 -23.78
N LEU A 317 5.24 -3.31 -23.60
CA LEU A 317 6.08 -3.84 -24.67
C LEU A 317 5.23 -4.52 -25.73
N GLN A 318 4.27 -5.34 -25.33
CA GLN A 318 3.28 -5.97 -26.19
C GLN A 318 2.56 -4.93 -27.06
N SER A 319 1.98 -3.90 -26.45
CA SER A 319 1.28 -2.83 -27.17
C SER A 319 2.19 -2.09 -28.15
N HIS A 320 3.46 -1.87 -27.77
CA HIS A 320 4.45 -1.27 -28.66
C HIS A 320 4.78 -2.17 -29.86
N LEU A 321 4.99 -3.46 -29.62
CA LEU A 321 5.30 -4.45 -30.65
C LEU A 321 4.12 -4.64 -31.60
N GLU A 322 2.88 -4.63 -31.10
CA GLU A 322 1.68 -4.73 -31.94
C GLU A 322 1.52 -3.53 -32.87
N LEU A 323 1.80 -2.31 -32.38
CA LEU A 323 1.82 -1.12 -33.23
C LEU A 323 2.96 -1.19 -34.25
N ALA A 324 4.16 -1.58 -33.81
CA ALA A 324 5.31 -1.72 -34.69
C ALA A 324 5.06 -2.78 -35.78
N LEU A 325 4.30 -3.84 -35.47
CA LEU A 325 3.88 -4.84 -36.45
C LEU A 325 3.00 -4.21 -37.54
N VAL A 326 2.07 -3.32 -37.17
CA VAL A 326 1.24 -2.59 -38.15
C VAL A 326 2.05 -1.56 -38.93
N GLU A 327 2.99 -0.86 -38.30
CA GLU A 327 3.90 0.09 -38.97
C GLU A 327 4.80 -0.62 -40.00
N GLU A 328 5.33 -1.81 -39.66
CA GLU A 328 6.24 -2.59 -40.49
C GLU A 328 5.53 -3.32 -41.65
N TYR A 329 4.41 -3.99 -41.37
CA TYR A 329 3.73 -4.86 -42.35
C TYR A 329 2.48 -4.23 -42.98
N GLY A 330 2.09 -3.03 -42.54
CA GLY A 330 0.81 -2.40 -42.89
C GLY A 330 -0.40 -3.11 -42.25
N PRO A 331 -1.61 -2.51 -42.32
CA PRO A 331 -2.81 -3.06 -41.68
C PRO A 331 -3.20 -4.45 -42.23
N ASP A 332 -3.14 -4.64 -43.55
CA ASP A 332 -3.44 -5.94 -44.17
C ASP A 332 -2.38 -7.01 -43.85
N GLY A 333 -1.11 -6.62 -43.76
CA GLY A 333 -0.03 -7.53 -43.37
C GLY A 333 -0.16 -7.97 -41.92
N ALA A 334 -0.45 -7.05 -41.01
CA ALA A 334 -0.74 -7.36 -39.61
C ALA A 334 -1.95 -8.30 -39.48
N ARG A 335 -3.06 -8.05 -40.20
CA ARG A 335 -4.22 -8.95 -40.21
C ARG A 335 -3.86 -10.37 -40.63
N ARG A 336 -3.10 -10.53 -41.73
CA ARG A 336 -2.60 -11.84 -42.17
C ARG A 336 -1.71 -12.51 -41.11
N TRP A 337 -0.90 -11.73 -40.41
CA TRP A 337 -0.03 -12.24 -39.34
C TRP A 337 -0.83 -12.74 -38.13
N TYR A 338 -1.88 -12.01 -37.73
CA TYR A 338 -2.82 -12.45 -36.70
C TYR A 338 -3.61 -13.69 -37.13
N ALA A 339 -4.05 -13.78 -38.39
CA ALA A 339 -4.72 -14.99 -38.91
C ALA A 339 -3.82 -16.22 -38.83
N ARG A 340 -2.54 -16.09 -39.24
CA ARG A 340 -1.54 -17.16 -39.11
C ARG A 340 -1.31 -17.56 -37.65
N SER A 341 -1.24 -16.58 -36.76
CA SER A 341 -1.11 -16.82 -35.32
C SER A 341 -2.33 -17.57 -34.77
N GLY A 342 -3.53 -17.22 -35.21
CA GLY A 342 -4.78 -17.91 -34.86
C GLY A 342 -4.77 -19.40 -35.25
N VAL A 343 -4.31 -19.72 -36.46
CA VAL A 343 -4.17 -21.12 -36.92
C VAL A 343 -3.18 -21.90 -36.06
N VAL A 344 -2.04 -21.31 -35.73
CA VAL A 344 -1.03 -21.94 -34.86
C VAL A 344 -1.62 -22.21 -33.47
N LEU A 345 -2.22 -21.21 -32.84
CA LEU A 345 -2.81 -21.33 -31.50
C LEU A 345 -3.94 -22.36 -31.46
N GLU A 346 -4.77 -22.41 -32.51
CA GLU A 346 -5.82 -23.41 -32.65
C GLU A 346 -5.25 -24.83 -32.73
N SER A 347 -4.19 -25.03 -33.53
CA SER A 347 -3.53 -26.34 -33.65
C SER A 347 -2.90 -26.83 -32.34
N LEU A 348 -2.54 -25.90 -31.47
CA LEU A 348 -2.00 -26.17 -30.12
C LEU A 348 -3.09 -26.32 -29.06
N GLY A 349 -4.37 -26.18 -29.43
CA GLY A 349 -5.51 -26.33 -28.53
C GLY A 349 -5.84 -25.10 -27.68
N ASP A 350 -5.14 -23.97 -27.84
CA ASP A 350 -5.48 -22.72 -27.15
C ASP A 350 -6.59 -21.96 -27.89
N LEU A 351 -7.82 -22.48 -27.77
CA LEU A 351 -9.00 -21.95 -28.45
C LEU A 351 -9.28 -20.49 -28.06
N ARG A 352 -8.97 -20.07 -26.83
CA ARG A 352 -9.19 -18.69 -26.37
C ARG A 352 -8.22 -17.74 -27.06
N ALA A 353 -6.92 -18.05 -27.06
CA ALA A 353 -5.92 -17.22 -27.73
C ALA A 353 -6.15 -17.20 -29.25
N ALA A 354 -6.50 -18.35 -29.85
CA ALA A 354 -6.86 -18.45 -31.27
C ALA A 354 -8.05 -17.55 -31.62
N THR A 355 -9.13 -17.57 -30.82
CA THR A 355 -10.31 -16.72 -31.02
C THR A 355 -9.94 -15.24 -30.99
N ARG A 356 -9.07 -14.81 -30.07
CA ARG A 356 -8.59 -13.42 -30.00
C ARG A 356 -7.75 -13.04 -31.22
N ALA A 357 -6.87 -13.93 -31.66
CA ALA A 357 -6.04 -13.70 -32.84
C ALA A 357 -6.89 -13.57 -34.11
N PHE A 358 -7.89 -14.44 -34.31
CA PHE A 358 -8.84 -14.33 -35.42
C PHE A 358 -9.70 -13.06 -35.34
N ALA A 359 -10.10 -12.62 -34.14
CA ALA A 359 -10.80 -11.35 -33.98
C ALA A 359 -9.92 -10.16 -34.39
N LYS A 360 -8.63 -10.13 -34.00
CA LYS A 360 -7.67 -9.11 -34.46
C LYS A 360 -7.38 -9.18 -35.96
N ALA A 361 -7.53 -10.35 -36.56
CA ALA A 361 -7.45 -10.55 -38.01
C ALA A 361 -8.74 -10.15 -38.76
N GLU A 362 -9.82 -9.81 -38.04
CA GLU A 362 -11.17 -9.59 -38.56
C GLU A 362 -11.78 -10.84 -39.26
N ASP A 363 -11.31 -12.05 -38.91
CA ASP A 363 -11.87 -13.32 -39.40
C ASP A 363 -13.05 -13.78 -38.52
N TRP A 364 -14.20 -13.15 -38.73
CA TRP A 364 -15.41 -13.41 -37.94
C TRP A 364 -15.98 -14.82 -38.14
N VAL A 365 -15.68 -15.47 -39.27
CA VAL A 365 -16.12 -16.84 -39.55
C VAL A 365 -15.36 -17.83 -38.65
N ALA A 366 -14.05 -17.68 -38.54
CA ALA A 366 -13.24 -18.47 -37.62
C ALA A 366 -13.63 -18.23 -36.15
N VAL A 367 -13.89 -16.98 -35.76
CA VAL A 367 -14.36 -16.62 -34.41
C VAL A 367 -15.68 -17.31 -34.08
N SER A 368 -16.70 -17.23 -34.96
CA SER A 368 -18.00 -17.87 -34.73
C SER A 368 -17.89 -19.40 -34.60
N ARG A 369 -17.06 -20.03 -35.45
CA ARG A 369 -16.79 -21.48 -35.39
C ARG A 369 -16.17 -21.91 -34.06
N LEU A 370 -15.14 -21.20 -33.60
CA LEU A 370 -14.47 -21.52 -32.33
C LEU A 370 -15.38 -21.28 -31.13
N LEU A 371 -16.19 -20.21 -31.15
CA LEU A 371 -17.18 -19.97 -30.10
C LEU A 371 -18.23 -21.07 -30.05
N ARG A 372 -18.73 -21.55 -31.18
CA ARG A 372 -19.67 -22.68 -31.21
C ARG A 372 -19.06 -23.94 -30.56
N GLN A 373 -17.80 -24.25 -30.88
CA GLN A 373 -17.09 -25.38 -30.27
C GLN A 373 -16.88 -25.19 -28.76
N ALA A 374 -16.59 -23.96 -28.33
CA ALA A 374 -16.39 -23.59 -26.93
C ALA A 374 -17.70 -23.26 -26.17
N GLY A 375 -18.88 -23.49 -26.79
CA GLY A 375 -20.18 -23.21 -26.18
C GLY A 375 -20.44 -21.72 -25.88
N GLY A 376 -19.82 -20.80 -26.61
CA GLY A 376 -19.97 -19.35 -26.48
C GLY A 376 -19.05 -18.70 -25.43
N HIS A 377 -18.04 -19.41 -24.94
CA HIS A 377 -17.02 -18.88 -24.04
C HIS A 377 -15.73 -18.55 -24.82
N GLY A 378 -15.08 -17.40 -24.56
CA GLY A 378 -13.71 -17.18 -25.06
C GLY A 378 -13.36 -15.77 -25.56
N LEU A 379 -14.33 -14.88 -25.77
CA LEU A 379 -14.05 -13.49 -26.15
C LEU A 379 -13.76 -12.61 -24.92
N GLY A 380 -12.79 -11.71 -25.06
CA GLY A 380 -12.51 -10.63 -24.11
C GLY A 380 -13.42 -9.42 -24.33
N GLU A 381 -13.49 -8.53 -23.34
CA GLU A 381 -14.40 -7.37 -23.30
C GLU A 381 -14.22 -6.38 -24.48
N ASP A 382 -13.04 -6.33 -25.09
CA ASP A 382 -12.63 -5.24 -26.00
C ASP A 382 -12.64 -5.56 -27.51
N LEU A 383 -13.04 -6.77 -27.92
CA LEU A 383 -12.76 -7.26 -29.29
C LEU A 383 -13.90 -7.09 -30.30
N LEU A 384 -15.01 -6.43 -29.98
CA LEU A 384 -16.24 -6.54 -30.77
C LEU A 384 -16.95 -5.20 -31.03
N PRO A 385 -17.15 -4.81 -32.31
CA PRO A 385 -18.04 -3.72 -32.66
C PRO A 385 -19.52 -4.02 -32.33
N PRO A 386 -20.30 -3.07 -31.80
CA PRO A 386 -21.74 -3.26 -31.49
C PRO A 386 -22.63 -3.71 -32.65
N ALA A 387 -22.19 -3.49 -33.90
CA ALA A 387 -22.97 -3.77 -35.10
C ALA A 387 -22.91 -5.24 -35.56
N THR A 388 -21.86 -5.99 -35.19
CA THR A 388 -21.64 -7.38 -35.66
C THR A 388 -22.50 -8.40 -34.90
N PHE A 389 -23.01 -8.06 -33.71
CA PHE A 389 -23.76 -8.98 -32.84
C PHE A 389 -25.15 -9.37 -33.36
N ARG A 390 -25.80 -8.52 -34.15
CA ARG A 390 -27.20 -8.72 -34.55
C ARG A 390 -27.38 -9.80 -35.64
N ARG A 391 -26.30 -10.33 -36.21
CA ARG A 391 -26.34 -11.25 -37.35
C ARG A 391 -25.92 -12.69 -37.03
N ASP A 392 -25.32 -12.95 -35.86
CA ASP A 392 -24.86 -14.28 -35.45
C ASP A 392 -25.28 -14.57 -34.00
N ALA A 393 -26.00 -15.68 -33.80
CA ALA A 393 -26.56 -16.05 -32.50
C ALA A 393 -25.50 -16.39 -31.45
N TRP A 394 -24.37 -16.99 -31.83
CA TRP A 394 -23.29 -17.30 -30.87
C TRP A 394 -22.54 -16.05 -30.44
N LEU A 395 -22.42 -15.05 -31.33
CA LEU A 395 -21.93 -13.71 -30.96
C LEU A 395 -22.91 -12.98 -30.05
N GLY A 396 -24.23 -13.10 -30.29
CA GLY A 396 -25.27 -12.58 -29.40
C GLY A 396 -25.19 -13.18 -27.98
N LEU A 397 -25.00 -14.50 -27.88
CA LEU A 397 -24.84 -15.20 -26.60
C LEU A 397 -23.57 -14.75 -25.87
N ALA A 398 -22.45 -14.60 -26.60
CA ALA A 398 -21.20 -14.09 -26.03
C ALA A 398 -21.37 -12.65 -25.49
N ASN A 399 -22.11 -11.79 -26.20
CA ASN A 399 -22.41 -10.44 -25.70
C ASN A 399 -23.32 -10.45 -24.47
N ALA A 400 -24.34 -11.32 -24.42
CA ALA A 400 -25.19 -11.45 -23.23
C ALA A 400 -24.35 -11.83 -21.99
N ARG A 401 -23.45 -12.81 -22.12
CA ARG A 401 -22.53 -13.20 -21.04
C ARG A 401 -21.53 -12.10 -20.66
N ARG A 402 -21.05 -11.32 -21.63
CA ARG A 402 -20.22 -10.13 -21.38
C ARG A 402 -20.98 -9.11 -20.53
N LEU A 403 -22.24 -8.84 -20.86
CA LEU A 403 -23.11 -7.94 -20.09
C LEU A 403 -23.34 -8.44 -18.65
N VAL A 404 -23.48 -9.77 -18.44
CA VAL A 404 -23.53 -10.35 -17.09
C VAL A 404 -22.23 -10.08 -16.31
N ARG A 405 -21.07 -10.31 -16.96
CA ARG A 405 -19.76 -10.01 -16.36
C ARG A 405 -19.56 -8.52 -16.08
N ASP A 406 -20.17 -7.65 -16.88
CA ASP A 406 -20.19 -6.21 -16.64
C ASP A 406 -21.13 -5.78 -15.52
N GLY A 407 -21.98 -6.68 -14.99
CA GLY A 407 -23.01 -6.34 -13.99
C GLY A 407 -24.27 -5.71 -14.61
N ALA A 408 -24.33 -5.57 -15.94
CA ALA A 408 -25.45 -4.98 -16.69
C ALA A 408 -26.62 -5.97 -16.84
N LEU A 409 -27.17 -6.43 -15.71
CA LEU A 409 -28.08 -7.59 -15.66
C LEU A 409 -29.36 -7.39 -16.49
N GLN A 410 -29.93 -6.18 -16.52
CA GLN A 410 -31.12 -5.89 -17.32
C GLN A 410 -30.84 -6.05 -18.82
N ALA A 411 -29.77 -5.41 -19.31
CA ALA A 411 -29.35 -5.50 -20.71
C ALA A 411 -28.93 -6.93 -21.08
N ALA A 412 -28.29 -7.67 -20.15
CA ALA A 412 -27.94 -9.07 -20.34
C ALA A 412 -29.18 -9.94 -20.53
N TRP A 413 -30.20 -9.77 -19.69
CA TRP A 413 -31.46 -10.49 -19.79
C TRP A 413 -32.16 -10.24 -21.14
N GLU A 414 -32.23 -8.99 -21.58
CA GLU A 414 -32.76 -8.62 -22.90
C GLU A 414 -31.95 -9.25 -24.04
N ALA A 415 -30.62 -9.24 -23.94
CA ALA A 415 -29.74 -9.85 -24.92
C ALA A 415 -29.91 -11.36 -25.02
N TYR A 416 -30.08 -12.08 -23.90
CA TYR A 416 -30.37 -13.52 -23.93
C TYR A 416 -31.68 -13.82 -24.65
N ARG A 417 -32.75 -13.07 -24.36
CA ARG A 417 -34.07 -13.26 -24.98
C ARG A 417 -34.07 -12.94 -26.47
N PHE A 418 -33.39 -11.86 -26.86
CA PHE A 418 -33.23 -11.51 -28.27
C PHE A 418 -32.41 -12.56 -29.03
N THR A 419 -31.32 -13.03 -28.44
CA THR A 419 -30.47 -14.04 -29.07
C THR A 419 -31.20 -15.37 -29.22
N GLN A 420 -31.97 -15.77 -28.20
CA GLN A 420 -32.81 -16.97 -28.25
C GLN A 420 -33.81 -16.95 -29.41
N SER A 421 -34.39 -15.80 -29.75
CA SER A 421 -35.38 -15.71 -30.84
C SER A 421 -34.75 -15.73 -32.24
N CYS A 422 -33.44 -15.52 -32.35
CA CYS A 422 -32.71 -15.44 -33.61
C CYS A 422 -32.20 -16.80 -34.12
N TYR A 423 -32.28 -17.87 -33.31
CA TYR A 423 -31.72 -19.18 -33.67
C TYR A 423 -32.52 -20.35 -33.11
N ASP A 424 -33.11 -21.13 -34.01
CA ASP A 424 -34.02 -22.23 -33.70
C ASP A 424 -33.26 -23.57 -33.53
N GLU A 425 -32.29 -23.61 -32.62
CA GLU A 425 -31.63 -24.84 -32.18
C GLU A 425 -32.02 -25.15 -30.71
N PRO A 426 -32.62 -26.33 -30.41
CA PRO A 426 -33.12 -26.64 -29.07
C PRO A 426 -32.07 -26.54 -27.96
N ARG A 427 -30.83 -27.00 -28.21
CA ARG A 427 -29.73 -26.92 -27.24
C ARG A 427 -29.33 -25.48 -26.94
N PHE A 428 -29.21 -24.66 -27.98
CA PHE A 428 -28.88 -23.24 -27.85
C PHE A 428 -29.98 -22.47 -27.10
N SER A 429 -31.24 -22.70 -27.47
CA SER A 429 -32.40 -22.09 -26.82
C SER A 429 -32.48 -22.45 -25.33
N ALA A 430 -32.17 -23.70 -24.97
CA ALA A 430 -32.09 -24.12 -23.57
C ALA A 430 -30.98 -23.41 -22.78
N ILE A 431 -29.80 -23.20 -23.38
CA ILE A 431 -28.70 -22.45 -22.75
C ILE A 431 -29.13 -21.00 -22.48
N CYS A 432 -29.67 -20.31 -23.49
CA CYS A 432 -30.13 -18.94 -23.35
C CYS A 432 -31.24 -18.81 -22.29
N ALA A 433 -32.21 -19.73 -22.27
CA ALA A 433 -33.29 -19.73 -21.30
C ALA A 433 -32.80 -19.93 -19.85
N ALA A 434 -31.89 -20.88 -19.64
CA ALA A 434 -31.33 -21.16 -18.32
C ALA A 434 -30.50 -19.98 -17.78
N GLU A 435 -29.63 -19.40 -18.61
CA GLU A 435 -28.82 -18.24 -18.21
C GLU A 435 -29.68 -16.97 -18.02
N ALA A 436 -30.68 -16.75 -18.88
CA ALA A 436 -31.64 -15.65 -18.69
C ALA A 436 -32.41 -15.80 -17.38
N GLN A 437 -32.80 -17.01 -16.99
CA GLN A 437 -33.49 -17.27 -15.73
C GLN A 437 -32.59 -16.98 -14.52
N ALA A 438 -31.30 -17.34 -14.59
CA ALA A 438 -30.32 -17.04 -13.55
C ALA A 438 -30.14 -15.52 -13.36
N VAL A 439 -30.09 -14.75 -14.46
CA VAL A 439 -30.03 -13.29 -14.41
C VAL A 439 -31.32 -12.67 -13.89
N ALA A 440 -32.47 -13.18 -14.36
CA ALA A 440 -33.79 -12.67 -13.98
C ALA A 440 -33.99 -12.68 -12.46
N ALA A 441 -33.46 -13.68 -11.74
CA ALA A 441 -33.55 -13.78 -10.28
C ALA A 441 -33.03 -12.53 -9.53
N TRP A 442 -32.16 -11.73 -10.16
CA TRP A 442 -31.56 -10.52 -9.61
C TRP A 442 -32.22 -9.23 -10.09
N LEU A 443 -33.24 -9.33 -10.95
CA LEU A 443 -34.04 -8.22 -11.43
C LEU A 443 -35.30 -8.03 -10.54
N PRO A 444 -35.88 -6.81 -10.49
CA PRO A 444 -37.06 -6.51 -9.67
C PRO A 444 -38.31 -7.31 -10.03
N THR A 445 -38.41 -7.75 -11.29
CA THR A 445 -39.60 -8.39 -11.86
C THR A 445 -39.68 -9.90 -11.60
N ALA A 446 -38.64 -10.53 -11.04
CA ALA A 446 -38.63 -11.98 -10.82
C ALA A 446 -39.42 -12.40 -9.57
N ARG A 447 -40.69 -12.78 -9.80
CA ARG A 447 -41.49 -13.52 -8.83
C ARG A 447 -41.40 -15.02 -9.12
N GLY A 448 -40.62 -15.71 -8.29
CA GLY A 448 -40.70 -17.16 -8.11
C GLY A 448 -40.27 -18.01 -9.30
N SER A 449 -39.11 -18.67 -9.20
CA SER A 449 -38.88 -19.94 -9.88
C SER A 449 -38.46 -21.01 -8.88
N GLY A 450 -39.04 -22.21 -9.01
CA GLY A 450 -39.08 -23.26 -7.99
C GLY A 450 -37.85 -24.18 -7.95
N GLY A 451 -36.65 -23.62 -7.76
CA GLY A 451 -35.40 -24.39 -7.65
C GLY A 451 -34.58 -24.07 -6.38
N ARG A 452 -33.76 -25.03 -5.93
CA ARG A 452 -32.79 -24.91 -4.83
C ARG A 452 -31.46 -24.28 -5.29
N HIS A 453 -31.49 -23.10 -5.89
CA HIS A 453 -30.27 -22.39 -6.32
C HIS A 453 -29.79 -21.42 -5.23
N TRP A 454 -28.47 -21.24 -5.06
CA TRP A 454 -27.89 -20.39 -4.00
C TRP A 454 -28.38 -18.93 -4.06
N SER A 455 -28.59 -18.38 -5.26
CA SER A 455 -29.04 -16.99 -5.44
C SER A 455 -30.41 -16.74 -4.81
N ARG A 456 -31.27 -17.76 -4.72
CA ARG A 456 -32.57 -17.66 -4.07
C ARG A 456 -32.43 -17.46 -2.57
N ILE A 457 -31.54 -18.21 -1.92
CA ILE A 457 -31.30 -18.12 -0.47
C ILE A 457 -30.91 -16.68 -0.10
N LEU A 458 -30.01 -16.09 -0.89
CA LEU A 458 -29.59 -14.72 -0.68
C LEU A 458 -30.72 -13.72 -0.98
N ARG A 459 -31.44 -13.88 -2.10
CA ARG A 459 -32.56 -12.98 -2.45
C ARG A 459 -33.71 -13.02 -1.43
N ASP A 460 -34.06 -14.19 -0.92
CA ASP A 460 -35.08 -14.34 0.12
C ASP A 460 -34.62 -13.65 1.42
N GLY A 461 -33.33 -13.77 1.79
CA GLY A 461 -32.74 -13.06 2.94
C GLY A 461 -32.63 -11.54 2.77
N LEU A 462 -32.56 -11.02 1.53
CA LEU A 462 -32.61 -9.58 1.24
C LEU A 462 -34.04 -9.00 1.33
N ARG A 463 -35.06 -9.84 1.13
CA ARG A 463 -36.49 -9.47 1.16
C ARG A 463 -37.10 -9.51 2.55
N ALA A 464 -36.72 -10.49 3.36
CA ALA A 464 -37.28 -10.69 4.69
C ALA A 464 -36.19 -11.05 5.69
N ALA A 465 -36.39 -10.67 6.95
CA ALA A 465 -35.53 -11.10 8.04
C ALA A 465 -35.53 -12.65 8.07
N PRO A 466 -34.35 -13.29 7.96
CA PRO A 466 -34.30 -14.74 7.83
C PRO A 466 -34.56 -15.40 9.19
N ASP A 467 -35.82 -15.68 9.52
CA ASP A 467 -36.14 -16.44 10.73
C ASP A 467 -35.63 -17.90 10.68
N VAL A 468 -35.23 -18.41 9.50
CA VAL A 468 -34.91 -19.85 9.29
C VAL A 468 -33.79 -20.14 8.26
N CYS A 469 -33.20 -19.16 7.56
CA CYS A 469 -32.28 -19.45 6.43
C CYS A 469 -30.78 -19.57 6.78
N VAL A 470 -30.37 -19.26 8.00
CA VAL A 470 -28.94 -19.16 8.37
C VAL A 470 -28.32 -20.52 8.75
N ARG A 471 -29.13 -21.49 9.18
CA ARG A 471 -28.65 -22.82 9.58
C ARG A 471 -28.96 -23.86 8.53
N GLY A 472 -27.92 -24.40 7.92
CA GLY A 472 -27.98 -25.64 7.14
C GLY A 472 -26.64 -26.35 7.21
N PRO A 473 -26.52 -27.55 6.64
CA PRO A 473 -25.38 -28.40 6.92
C PRO A 473 -24.10 -27.81 6.30
N ALA A 474 -22.98 -28.01 7.01
CA ALA A 474 -21.67 -27.45 6.66
C ALA A 474 -21.09 -28.05 5.36
N ASP A 475 -21.63 -29.17 4.90
CA ASP A 475 -21.27 -29.88 3.67
C ASP A 475 -21.96 -29.33 2.40
N ALA A 476 -22.74 -28.25 2.53
CA ALA A 476 -23.40 -27.63 1.38
C ALA A 476 -22.38 -27.05 0.38
N GLU A 477 -22.79 -26.94 -0.89
CA GLU A 477 -22.00 -26.29 -1.95
C GLU A 477 -21.51 -24.90 -1.52
N ALA A 478 -20.27 -24.54 -1.88
CA ALA A 478 -19.64 -23.28 -1.49
C ALA A 478 -20.52 -22.04 -1.75
N GLY A 479 -21.22 -22.00 -2.90
CA GLY A 479 -22.14 -20.90 -3.24
C GLY A 479 -23.32 -20.78 -2.27
N VAL A 480 -23.86 -21.90 -1.78
CA VAL A 480 -24.93 -21.92 -0.77
C VAL A 480 -24.44 -21.42 0.58
N ARG A 481 -23.23 -21.84 1.00
CA ARG A 481 -22.61 -21.36 2.25
C ARG A 481 -22.33 -19.86 2.21
N LEU A 482 -21.80 -19.35 1.10
CA LEU A 482 -21.62 -17.91 0.89
C LEU A 482 -22.96 -17.15 0.94
N ALA A 483 -24.00 -17.64 0.25
CA ALA A 483 -25.32 -17.03 0.26
C ALA A 483 -25.92 -16.93 1.67
N ARG A 484 -25.76 -17.98 2.49
CA ARG A 484 -26.18 -17.98 3.90
C ARG A 484 -25.39 -16.97 4.73
N GLY A 485 -24.07 -16.92 4.55
CA GLY A 485 -23.21 -15.96 5.25
C GLY A 485 -23.58 -14.51 4.94
N LEU A 486 -23.85 -14.20 3.67
CA LEU A 486 -24.31 -12.87 3.25
C LEU A 486 -25.72 -12.55 3.77
N ALA A 487 -26.65 -13.51 3.79
CA ALA A 487 -27.96 -13.32 4.39
C ALA A 487 -27.89 -13.09 5.91
N ALA A 488 -27.04 -13.85 6.61
CA ALA A 488 -26.77 -13.65 8.04
C ALA A 488 -26.16 -12.27 8.32
N LEU A 489 -25.27 -11.80 7.43
CA LEU A 489 -24.71 -10.45 7.50
C LEU A 489 -25.83 -9.40 7.45
N VAL A 490 -26.72 -9.47 6.46
CA VAL A 490 -27.89 -8.58 6.29
C VAL A 490 -28.88 -8.67 7.46
N ALA A 491 -28.95 -9.82 8.13
CA ALA A 491 -29.75 -10.00 9.35
C ALA A 491 -29.09 -9.40 10.61
N GLY A 492 -27.81 -9.03 10.54
CA GLY A 492 -27.03 -8.56 11.68
C GLY A 492 -26.36 -9.67 12.50
N GLU A 493 -26.46 -10.94 12.08
CA GLU A 493 -25.82 -12.09 12.73
C GLU A 493 -24.33 -12.22 12.35
N ARG A 494 -23.51 -11.30 12.84
CA ARG A 494 -22.08 -11.19 12.47
C ARG A 494 -21.27 -12.47 12.73
N ALA A 495 -21.54 -13.17 13.83
CA ALA A 495 -20.84 -14.40 14.19
C ALA A 495 -21.13 -15.52 13.18
N GLY A 496 -22.41 -15.75 12.86
CA GLY A 496 -22.82 -16.76 11.86
C GLY A 496 -22.37 -16.41 10.44
N ALA A 497 -22.36 -15.12 10.09
CA ALA A 497 -21.80 -14.64 8.83
C ALA A 497 -20.31 -14.96 8.71
N ARG A 498 -19.52 -14.66 9.75
CA ARG A 498 -18.08 -14.95 9.79
C ARG A 498 -17.80 -16.45 9.67
N GLU A 499 -18.47 -17.29 10.44
CA GLU A 499 -18.29 -18.74 10.38
C GLU A 499 -18.57 -19.29 8.97
N SER A 500 -19.69 -18.88 8.36
CA SER A 500 -20.08 -19.34 7.03
C SER A 500 -19.10 -18.88 5.95
N ILE A 501 -18.70 -17.61 5.95
CA ILE A 501 -17.78 -17.05 4.95
C ILE A 501 -16.37 -17.63 5.11
N ALA A 502 -15.88 -17.82 6.33
CA ALA A 502 -14.58 -18.45 6.60
C ALA A 502 -14.50 -19.86 5.98
N SER A 503 -15.59 -20.63 6.06
CA SER A 503 -15.63 -21.98 5.49
C SER A 503 -15.46 -22.03 3.95
N VAL A 504 -15.76 -20.92 3.26
CA VAL A 504 -15.65 -20.83 1.78
C VAL A 504 -14.26 -20.38 1.35
N ARG A 505 -13.59 -19.52 2.12
CA ARG A 505 -12.25 -18.99 1.80
C ARG A 505 -11.16 -20.08 1.74
N GLY A 506 -11.36 -21.19 2.45
CA GLY A 506 -10.46 -22.35 2.44
C GLY A 506 -10.91 -23.50 1.54
N ASP A 507 -11.93 -23.32 0.70
CA ASP A 507 -12.51 -24.39 -0.10
C ASP A 507 -12.02 -24.36 -1.56
N GLU A 508 -11.14 -25.30 -1.90
CA GLU A 508 -10.60 -25.45 -3.26
C GLU A 508 -11.65 -25.82 -4.31
N SER A 509 -12.82 -26.34 -3.90
CA SER A 509 -13.94 -26.65 -4.80
C SER A 509 -14.75 -25.41 -5.20
N ALA A 510 -14.53 -24.26 -4.55
CA ALA A 510 -15.23 -23.04 -4.87
C ALA A 510 -14.78 -22.47 -6.22
N GLY A 511 -15.75 -22.21 -7.11
CA GLY A 511 -15.47 -21.50 -8.37
C GLY A 511 -14.92 -20.09 -8.11
N PRO A 512 -14.13 -19.50 -9.04
CA PRO A 512 -13.43 -18.23 -8.81
C PRO A 512 -14.33 -17.08 -8.35
N ALA A 513 -15.53 -16.96 -8.93
CA ALA A 513 -16.48 -15.91 -8.55
C ALA A 513 -16.97 -16.03 -7.10
N VAL A 514 -17.18 -17.25 -6.61
CA VAL A 514 -17.61 -17.52 -5.23
C VAL A 514 -16.47 -17.25 -4.25
N SER A 515 -15.25 -17.69 -4.58
CA SER A 515 -14.05 -17.41 -3.77
C SER A 515 -13.80 -15.91 -3.64
N ILE A 516 -13.78 -15.17 -4.77
CA ILE A 516 -13.56 -13.72 -4.78
C ILE A 516 -14.67 -12.98 -4.01
N ALA A 517 -15.94 -13.38 -4.17
CA ALA A 517 -17.03 -12.78 -3.43
C ALA A 517 -16.95 -13.09 -1.92
N ALA A 518 -16.43 -14.25 -1.51
CA ALA A 518 -16.18 -14.58 -0.11
C ALA A 518 -15.06 -13.71 0.49
N GLU A 519 -13.98 -13.47 -0.25
CA GLU A 519 -12.92 -12.54 0.16
C GLU A 519 -13.46 -11.11 0.36
N LEU A 520 -14.26 -10.61 -0.58
CA LEU A 520 -14.90 -9.29 -0.43
C LEU A 520 -15.86 -9.23 0.76
N ALA A 521 -16.67 -10.27 0.96
CA ALA A 521 -17.60 -10.32 2.08
C ALA A 521 -16.86 -10.35 3.44
N TRP A 522 -15.72 -11.04 3.50
CA TRP A 522 -14.85 -11.05 4.67
C TRP A 522 -14.28 -9.66 4.98
N GLN A 523 -13.78 -8.96 3.95
CA GLN A 523 -13.30 -7.58 4.09
C GLN A 523 -14.38 -6.64 4.63
N VAL A 524 -15.62 -6.78 4.16
CA VAL A 524 -16.77 -6.00 4.66
C VAL A 524 -17.05 -6.30 6.14
N LEU A 525 -16.99 -7.57 6.55
CA LEU A 525 -17.17 -7.97 7.95
C LEU A 525 -16.14 -7.33 8.87
N ASP A 526 -14.88 -7.28 8.45
CA ASP A 526 -13.81 -6.66 9.23
C ASP A 526 -14.07 -5.15 9.40
N VAL A 527 -14.43 -4.46 8.32
CA VAL A 527 -14.81 -3.02 8.36
C VAL A 527 -15.99 -2.77 9.31
N LEU A 528 -17.03 -3.61 9.28
CA LEU A 528 -18.23 -3.46 10.13
C LEU A 528 -17.99 -3.84 11.60
N GLY A 529 -16.98 -4.67 11.88
CA GLY A 529 -16.62 -5.17 13.20
C GLY A 529 -15.93 -4.16 14.11
N GLY A 530 -15.42 -3.04 13.57
CA GLY A 530 -14.68 -2.05 14.36
C GLY A 530 -13.29 -2.52 14.84
N GLU A 531 -12.84 -3.69 14.39
CA GLU A 531 -11.45 -4.17 14.55
C GLU A 531 -10.46 -3.34 13.69
N VAL A 532 -10.98 -2.38 12.93
CA VAL A 532 -10.29 -1.66 11.85
C VAL A 532 -9.82 -0.29 12.31
N ALA A 533 -8.57 -0.23 12.75
CA ALA A 533 -7.77 1.00 12.84
C ALA A 533 -6.27 0.68 12.78
N GLY A 534 -5.77 0.15 11.66
CA GLY A 534 -4.35 -0.20 11.49
C GLY A 534 -4.15 -1.38 10.54
N ASP A 535 -4.67 -2.55 10.91
CA ASP A 535 -4.41 -3.82 10.19
C ASP A 535 -5.27 -4.06 8.95
N ALA A 536 -6.37 -3.31 8.75
CA ALA A 536 -7.14 -3.43 7.51
C ALA A 536 -6.31 -3.05 6.29
N ALA A 537 -5.43 -2.04 6.39
CA ALA A 537 -4.50 -1.74 5.31
C ALA A 537 -3.71 -2.99 4.90
N HIS A 538 -3.27 -3.79 5.87
CA HIS A 538 -2.57 -5.06 5.64
C HIS A 538 -3.46 -6.16 5.06
N ALA A 539 -4.74 -6.27 5.49
CA ALA A 539 -5.70 -7.21 4.92
C ALA A 539 -6.06 -6.93 3.44
N PHE A 540 -5.94 -5.68 2.98
CA PHE A 540 -6.06 -5.29 1.57
C PHE A 540 -4.70 -5.30 0.81
N GLU A 541 -3.57 -5.49 1.50
CA GLU A 541 -2.21 -5.43 0.94
C GLU A 541 -1.69 -6.82 0.49
N ASP A 542 -2.09 -7.91 1.15
CA ASP A 542 -1.55 -9.26 0.89
C ASP A 542 -2.22 -9.98 -0.31
N GLN A 543 -3.48 -9.70 -0.62
CA GLN A 543 -4.17 -10.22 -1.81
C GLN A 543 -5.00 -9.10 -2.48
N ASP A 544 -4.58 -8.70 -3.68
CA ASP A 544 -5.32 -7.72 -4.49
C ASP A 544 -6.56 -8.41 -5.09
N VAL A 545 -7.64 -8.47 -4.31
CA VAL A 545 -8.92 -9.09 -4.68
C VAL A 545 -9.49 -8.48 -5.97
N ALA A 546 -9.22 -7.18 -6.20
CA ALA A 546 -9.62 -6.52 -7.43
C ALA A 546 -8.86 -7.08 -8.64
N VAL A 547 -7.54 -7.29 -8.52
CA VAL A 547 -6.74 -7.97 -9.57
C VAL A 547 -7.22 -9.40 -9.79
N LEU A 548 -7.52 -10.16 -8.74
CA LEU A 548 -8.08 -11.51 -8.87
C LEU A 548 -9.41 -11.50 -9.65
N ALA A 549 -10.29 -10.54 -9.37
CA ALA A 549 -11.52 -10.34 -10.13
C ALA A 549 -11.27 -10.00 -11.60
N GLU A 550 -10.32 -9.11 -11.89
CA GLU A 550 -9.95 -8.74 -13.26
C GLU A 550 -9.37 -9.93 -14.05
N VAL A 551 -8.43 -10.69 -13.46
CA VAL A 551 -7.80 -11.86 -14.08
C VAL A 551 -8.84 -12.94 -14.41
N ASN A 552 -9.86 -13.07 -13.57
CA ASN A 552 -10.95 -14.02 -13.78
C ASN A 552 -12.08 -13.48 -14.70
N GLY A 553 -11.96 -12.26 -15.22
CA GLY A 553 -12.94 -11.65 -16.13
C GLY A 553 -14.26 -11.29 -15.44
N LEU A 554 -14.17 -10.75 -14.22
CA LEU A 554 -15.29 -10.33 -13.38
C LEU A 554 -15.20 -8.83 -13.07
N PRO A 555 -15.36 -7.94 -14.07
CA PRO A 555 -15.13 -6.50 -13.90
C PRO A 555 -16.10 -5.84 -12.93
N TRP A 556 -17.32 -6.36 -12.74
CA TRP A 556 -18.24 -5.84 -11.72
C TRP A 556 -17.73 -6.07 -10.29
N LEU A 557 -17.16 -7.25 -10.01
CA LEU A 557 -16.50 -7.54 -8.73
C LEU A 557 -15.24 -6.71 -8.56
N ALA A 558 -14.48 -6.47 -9.63
CA ALA A 558 -13.30 -5.62 -9.58
C ALA A 558 -13.67 -4.18 -9.18
N ARG A 559 -14.72 -3.59 -9.77
CA ARG A 559 -15.21 -2.25 -9.39
C ARG A 559 -15.66 -2.20 -7.93
N LEU A 560 -16.42 -3.20 -7.48
CA LEU A 560 -16.82 -3.31 -6.08
C LEU A 560 -15.61 -3.42 -5.14
N ALA A 561 -14.63 -4.24 -5.49
CA ALA A 561 -13.39 -4.42 -4.74
C ALA A 561 -12.60 -3.10 -4.61
N HIS A 562 -12.38 -2.40 -5.72
CA HIS A 562 -11.71 -1.09 -5.73
C HIS A 562 -12.44 -0.07 -4.86
N GLY A 563 -13.77 0.01 -4.96
CA GLY A 563 -14.57 0.94 -4.14
C GLY A 563 -14.55 0.60 -2.65
N LEU A 564 -14.70 -0.67 -2.29
CA LEU A 564 -14.61 -1.12 -0.90
C LEU A 564 -13.20 -0.90 -0.32
N GLN A 565 -12.15 -1.08 -1.13
CA GLN A 565 -10.78 -0.77 -0.74
C GLN A 565 -10.60 0.72 -0.44
N GLN A 566 -11.14 1.64 -1.27
CA GLN A 566 -11.12 3.08 -0.97
C GLN A 566 -11.84 3.40 0.34
N VAL A 567 -13.01 2.80 0.55
CA VAL A 567 -13.80 2.97 1.77
C VAL A 567 -13.00 2.50 2.99
N ALA A 568 -12.33 1.35 2.91
CA ALA A 568 -11.56 0.80 4.00
C ALA A 568 -10.26 1.57 4.30
N LEU A 569 -9.54 1.98 3.26
CA LEU A 569 -8.29 2.76 3.36
C LEU A 569 -8.52 4.23 3.76
N ALA A 570 -9.75 4.73 3.65
CA ALA A 570 -10.08 6.08 4.10
C ALA A 570 -9.72 6.27 5.58
N ARG A 571 -9.04 7.39 5.87
CA ARG A 571 -8.68 7.90 7.19
C ARG A 571 -9.20 9.33 7.32
N PRO A 572 -9.42 9.88 8.53
CA PRO A 572 -9.92 11.25 8.69
C PRO A 572 -9.14 12.30 7.88
N GLU A 573 -7.81 12.21 7.82
CA GLU A 573 -6.98 13.16 7.06
C GLU A 573 -7.20 13.12 5.52
N ASP A 574 -7.58 11.96 4.98
CA ASP A 574 -7.63 11.70 3.54
C ASP A 574 -9.04 11.32 3.03
N ALA A 575 -10.04 11.28 3.92
CA ALA A 575 -11.37 10.73 3.64
C ALA A 575 -12.05 11.41 2.46
N THR A 576 -11.88 12.73 2.33
CA THR A 576 -12.53 13.53 1.29
C THR A 576 -12.20 13.02 -0.11
N TRP A 577 -10.92 12.83 -0.44
CA TRP A 577 -10.56 12.45 -1.82
C TRP A 577 -10.84 10.97 -2.09
N ARG A 578 -10.57 10.05 -1.13
CA ARG A 578 -10.84 8.61 -1.30
C ARG A 578 -12.33 8.32 -1.46
N LEU A 579 -13.18 8.98 -0.68
CA LEU A 579 -14.63 8.82 -0.80
C LEU A 579 -15.19 9.49 -2.06
N ASN A 580 -14.57 10.57 -2.56
CA ASN A 580 -14.90 11.14 -3.86
C ASN A 580 -14.56 10.20 -5.02
N CYS A 581 -13.44 9.46 -4.95
CA CYS A 581 -13.09 8.42 -5.92
C CYS A 581 -14.16 7.32 -6.02
N CYS A 582 -14.86 7.02 -4.91
CA CYS A 582 -15.99 6.10 -4.93
C CYS A 582 -17.20 6.67 -5.69
N GLY A 583 -17.40 7.99 -5.67
CA GLY A 583 -18.44 8.66 -6.45
C GLY A 583 -18.26 8.47 -7.97
N ASP A 584 -17.02 8.54 -8.45
CA ASP A 584 -16.70 8.26 -9.85
C ASP A 584 -16.96 6.77 -10.21
N LEU A 585 -16.65 5.83 -9.30
CA LEU A 585 -16.98 4.40 -9.48
C LEU A 585 -18.49 4.16 -9.53
N ILE A 586 -19.27 4.83 -8.67
CA ILE A 586 -20.73 4.75 -8.70
C ILE A 586 -21.27 5.26 -10.04
N ALA A 587 -20.77 6.38 -10.54
CA ALA A 587 -21.16 6.92 -11.84
C ALA A 587 -20.80 5.98 -13.01
N ALA A 588 -19.67 5.27 -12.91
CA ALA A 588 -19.28 4.27 -13.90
C ALA A 588 -20.13 3.01 -13.85
N CYS A 589 -20.56 2.56 -12.66
CA CYS A 589 -21.58 1.52 -12.51
C CYS A 589 -22.88 1.94 -13.21
N ASP A 590 -23.33 3.19 -13.00
CA ASP A 590 -24.53 3.73 -13.65
C ASP A 590 -24.40 3.75 -15.18
N ALA A 591 -23.28 4.24 -15.71
CA ALA A 591 -23.03 4.29 -17.15
C ALA A 591 -23.04 2.90 -17.82
N ARG A 592 -22.73 1.85 -17.07
CA ARG A 592 -22.73 0.46 -17.54
C ARG A 592 -24.04 -0.28 -17.26
N GLY A 593 -24.97 0.29 -16.48
CA GLY A 593 -26.20 -0.36 -16.04
C GLY A 593 -26.01 -1.37 -14.89
N ASP A 594 -24.92 -1.26 -14.13
CA ASP A 594 -24.64 -2.06 -12.92
C ASP A 594 -25.29 -1.43 -11.68
N VAL A 595 -26.61 -1.60 -11.57
CA VAL A 595 -27.41 -0.98 -10.51
C VAL A 595 -27.07 -1.55 -9.12
N TRP A 596 -26.72 -2.83 -9.04
CA TRP A 596 -26.29 -3.47 -7.78
C TRP A 596 -24.95 -2.92 -7.30
N GLY A 597 -23.97 -2.80 -8.20
CA GLY A 597 -22.67 -2.22 -7.89
C GLY A 597 -22.79 -0.79 -7.36
N ALA A 598 -23.59 0.04 -8.04
CA ALA A 598 -23.86 1.41 -7.60
C ALA A 598 -24.53 1.46 -6.21
N ALA A 599 -25.57 0.67 -5.98
CA ALA A 599 -26.29 0.64 -4.70
C ALA A 599 -25.41 0.22 -3.52
N LEU A 600 -24.60 -0.84 -3.69
CA LEU A 600 -23.70 -1.34 -2.64
C LEU A 600 -22.57 -0.36 -2.33
N LEU A 601 -22.01 0.31 -3.35
CA LEU A 601 -20.99 1.34 -3.14
C LEU A 601 -21.57 2.59 -2.48
N SER A 602 -22.74 3.07 -2.90
CA SER A 602 -23.43 4.19 -2.24
C SER A 602 -23.67 3.90 -0.76
N LEU A 603 -24.11 2.68 -0.42
CA LEU A 603 -24.26 2.23 0.96
C LEU A 603 -22.92 2.26 1.72
N ALA A 604 -21.85 1.67 1.16
CA ALA A 604 -20.55 1.61 1.80
C ALA A 604 -19.94 3.01 2.05
N VAL A 605 -20.03 3.91 1.06
CA VAL A 605 -19.59 5.31 1.16
C VAL A 605 -20.40 6.05 2.23
N GLY A 606 -21.73 5.91 2.20
CA GLY A 606 -22.61 6.54 3.16
C GLY A 606 -22.31 6.13 4.61
N LEU A 607 -22.12 4.83 4.86
CA LEU A 607 -21.73 4.31 6.18
C LEU A 607 -20.36 4.85 6.62
N ARG A 608 -19.39 4.94 5.70
CA ARG A 608 -18.04 5.42 6.02
C ARG A 608 -17.98 6.91 6.30
N LYS A 609 -18.65 7.75 5.49
CA LYS A 609 -18.81 9.19 5.74
C LYS A 609 -19.40 9.43 7.13
N ARG A 610 -20.46 8.70 7.49
CA ARG A 610 -21.08 8.76 8.81
C ARG A 610 -20.10 8.38 9.93
N SER A 611 -19.24 7.36 9.73
CA SER A 611 -18.22 6.99 10.72
C SER A 611 -17.14 8.07 10.95
N PHE A 612 -16.96 8.98 9.99
CA PHE A 612 -16.09 10.16 10.11
C PHE A 612 -16.84 11.44 10.52
N GLY A 613 -18.13 11.37 10.82
CA GLY A 613 -18.94 12.56 11.11
C GLY A 613 -19.15 13.49 9.91
N MET A 614 -18.89 13.01 8.69
CA MET A 614 -19.12 13.77 7.46
C MET A 614 -20.61 13.70 7.07
N PRO A 615 -21.17 14.74 6.42
CA PRO A 615 -22.51 14.67 5.86
C PRO A 615 -22.60 13.54 4.83
N SER A 616 -23.43 12.54 5.14
CA SER A 616 -23.78 11.37 4.30
C SER A 616 -25.27 11.17 3.95
N PRO A 617 -26.23 12.09 4.22
CA PRO A 617 -27.63 11.88 3.85
C PRO A 617 -27.87 11.54 2.37
N PRO A 618 -27.20 12.17 1.37
CA PRO A 618 -27.53 11.91 -0.02
C PRO A 618 -27.11 10.51 -0.47
N GLU A 619 -25.96 9.98 -0.03
CA GLU A 619 -25.50 8.65 -0.44
C GLU A 619 -26.31 7.52 0.19
N LEU A 620 -26.68 7.64 1.47
CA LEU A 620 -27.51 6.63 2.13
C LEU A 620 -28.95 6.68 1.63
N ALA A 621 -29.49 7.85 1.31
CA ALA A 621 -30.81 7.98 0.69
C ALA A 621 -30.83 7.40 -0.74
N ASP A 622 -29.82 7.73 -1.55
CA ASP A 622 -29.66 7.16 -2.90
C ASP A 622 -29.55 5.62 -2.84
N ALA A 623 -28.74 5.09 -1.91
CA ALA A 623 -28.64 3.65 -1.69
C ALA A 623 -30.00 3.04 -1.30
N ALA A 624 -30.75 3.67 -0.39
CA ALA A 624 -32.07 3.19 0.03
C ALA A 624 -33.06 3.12 -1.15
N THR A 625 -33.09 4.17 -1.99
CA THR A 625 -33.95 4.21 -3.19
C THR A 625 -33.58 3.09 -4.15
N ARG A 626 -32.31 2.95 -4.52
CA ARG A 626 -31.84 1.91 -5.44
C ARG A 626 -32.13 0.50 -4.91
N LEU A 627 -31.87 0.24 -3.62
CA LEU A 627 -32.13 -1.06 -3.00
C LEU A 627 -33.62 -1.40 -2.92
N THR A 628 -34.49 -0.39 -2.78
CA THR A 628 -35.95 -0.59 -2.86
C THR A 628 -36.36 -1.00 -4.27
N GLU A 629 -35.85 -0.31 -5.29
CA GLU A 629 -36.11 -0.65 -6.69
C GLU A 629 -35.59 -2.05 -7.05
N LEU A 630 -34.48 -2.49 -6.45
CA LEU A 630 -33.90 -3.82 -6.60
C LEU A 630 -34.63 -4.93 -5.82
N ASP A 631 -35.72 -4.62 -5.12
CA ASP A 631 -36.46 -5.56 -4.27
C ASP A 631 -35.57 -6.16 -3.14
N ALA A 632 -34.81 -5.28 -2.47
CA ALA A 632 -33.94 -5.57 -1.33
C ALA A 632 -34.29 -4.71 -0.08
N PRO A 633 -35.54 -4.80 0.43
CA PRO A 633 -36.05 -3.93 1.49
C PRO A 633 -35.28 -4.03 2.82
N MET A 634 -34.63 -5.15 3.13
CA MET A 634 -33.82 -5.25 4.37
C MET A 634 -32.63 -4.27 4.35
N LEU A 635 -31.91 -4.22 3.22
CA LEU A 635 -30.80 -3.29 3.04
C LEU A 635 -31.29 -1.84 2.91
N ALA A 636 -32.45 -1.61 2.28
CA ALA A 636 -33.04 -0.27 2.24
C ALA A 636 -33.39 0.25 3.65
N ARG A 637 -34.01 -0.59 4.48
CA ARG A 637 -34.29 -0.27 5.89
C ARG A 637 -33.03 -0.02 6.71
N TRP A 638 -31.95 -0.75 6.43
CA TRP A 638 -30.64 -0.47 7.02
C TRP A 638 -30.16 0.93 6.67
N CYS A 639 -30.25 1.33 5.40
CA CYS A 639 -29.91 2.68 4.96
C CYS A 639 -30.75 3.74 5.71
N GLU A 640 -32.08 3.58 5.71
CA GLU A 640 -33.03 4.52 6.33
C GLU A 640 -32.84 4.65 7.85
N ALA A 641 -32.64 3.54 8.56
CA ALA A 641 -32.34 3.55 9.99
C ALA A 641 -31.01 4.27 10.29
N ARG A 642 -30.06 4.21 9.35
CA ARG A 642 -28.78 4.93 9.41
C ARG A 642 -28.83 6.31 8.75
N CYS A 643 -29.94 6.75 8.18
CA CYS A 643 -30.19 8.15 7.82
C CYS A 643 -30.80 8.91 8.99
N THR A 644 -31.72 8.28 9.72
CA THR A 644 -32.55 8.90 10.75
C THR A 644 -31.92 8.90 12.14
N ALA A 645 -31.06 7.94 12.46
CA ALA A 645 -30.28 8.01 13.69
C ALA A 645 -29.37 9.26 13.62
N GLU A 646 -29.44 10.19 14.56
CA GLU A 646 -28.38 11.20 14.67
C GLU A 646 -27.02 10.48 14.84
N PRO A 647 -25.94 10.93 14.19
CA PRO A 647 -24.62 10.46 14.59
C PRO A 647 -24.51 10.75 16.09
N LYS A 648 -24.41 9.71 16.92
CA LYS A 648 -24.10 9.89 18.35
C LYS A 648 -22.86 10.77 18.35
N ALA A 649 -22.98 12.02 18.82
CA ALA A 649 -21.88 12.96 18.81
C ALA A 649 -20.70 12.23 19.43
N ALA A 650 -19.61 12.10 18.67
CA ALA A 650 -18.43 11.42 19.16
C ALA A 650 -18.04 12.17 20.43
N ALA A 651 -17.99 11.45 21.56
CA ALA A 651 -17.77 12.09 22.84
C ALA A 651 -16.51 12.95 22.76
N ALA A 652 -16.57 14.20 23.23
CA ALA A 652 -15.43 15.09 23.19
C ALA A 652 -14.41 14.58 24.23
N VAL A 653 -13.41 13.83 23.77
CA VAL A 653 -12.37 13.28 24.63
C VAL A 653 -11.16 14.20 24.65
N ARG A 654 -10.73 14.60 25.86
CA ARG A 654 -9.45 15.28 26.07
C ARG A 654 -8.60 14.50 27.05
N ILE A 655 -7.35 14.26 26.69
CA ILE A 655 -6.38 13.62 27.57
C ILE A 655 -5.24 14.60 27.82
N ARG A 656 -4.94 14.81 29.09
CA ARG A 656 -3.78 15.60 29.53
C ARG A 656 -2.73 14.69 30.12
N CYS A 657 -1.51 14.74 29.58
CA CYS A 657 -0.34 14.00 30.06
C CYS A 657 0.75 14.93 30.60
N PHE A 658 0.76 16.22 30.23
CA PHE A 658 1.64 17.24 30.81
C PHE A 658 1.07 17.76 32.13
N GLY A 659 1.85 17.63 33.19
CA GLY A 659 1.41 17.94 34.56
C GLY A 659 0.49 16.85 35.12
N GLU A 660 -0.65 17.25 35.68
CA GLU A 660 -1.58 16.30 36.30
C GLU A 660 -2.36 15.49 35.23
N PHE A 661 -2.19 14.17 35.24
CA PHE A 661 -2.86 13.28 34.31
C PHE A 661 -4.38 13.25 34.52
N HIS A 662 -5.15 13.48 33.45
CA HIS A 662 -6.60 13.28 33.46
C HIS A 662 -7.16 12.99 32.08
N VAL A 663 -8.34 12.37 32.09
CA VAL A 663 -9.13 12.04 30.91
C VAL A 663 -10.50 12.67 31.10
N ASP A 664 -10.87 13.59 30.22
CA ASP A 664 -12.21 14.18 30.17
C ASP A 664 -12.99 13.56 29.02
N ILE A 665 -14.22 13.10 29.29
CA ILE A 665 -15.13 12.53 28.30
C ILE A 665 -16.41 13.37 28.35
N ASP A 666 -16.72 14.08 27.27
CA ASP A 666 -17.85 15.02 27.20
C ASP A 666 -17.84 16.08 28.32
N GLY A 667 -16.64 16.52 28.70
CA GLY A 667 -16.43 17.49 29.78
C GLY A 667 -16.57 16.90 31.19
N VAL A 668 -16.82 15.60 31.33
CA VAL A 668 -16.82 14.90 32.62
C VAL A 668 -15.44 14.26 32.84
N ARG A 669 -14.80 14.63 33.95
CA ARG A 669 -13.48 14.10 34.31
C ARG A 669 -13.59 12.67 34.84
N ALA A 670 -12.90 11.74 34.18
CA ALA A 670 -12.81 10.36 34.62
C ALA A 670 -12.01 10.27 35.93
N ASP A 671 -12.58 9.57 36.91
CA ASP A 671 -11.96 9.38 38.22
C ASP A 671 -10.88 8.29 38.18
N VAL A 672 -9.74 8.62 37.57
CA VAL A 672 -8.56 7.74 37.45
C VAL A 672 -7.95 7.36 38.81
N THR A 673 -8.39 7.99 39.90
CA THR A 673 -7.96 7.65 41.26
C THR A 673 -8.49 6.29 41.71
N ARG A 674 -9.62 5.83 41.15
CA ARG A 674 -10.20 4.50 41.37
C ARG A 674 -9.32 3.37 40.86
N LEU A 675 -8.43 3.65 39.92
CA LEU A 675 -7.48 2.66 39.41
C LEU A 675 -6.34 2.45 40.41
N ARG A 676 -5.99 1.19 40.63
CA ARG A 676 -4.74 0.80 41.29
C ARG A 676 -3.55 1.40 40.52
N PRO A 677 -2.41 1.68 41.18
CA PRO A 677 -1.27 2.38 40.57
C PRO A 677 -0.84 1.78 39.22
N GLN A 678 -0.70 0.46 39.13
CA GLN A 678 -0.28 -0.21 37.90
C GLN A 678 -1.33 -0.16 36.77
N ALA A 679 -2.63 -0.20 37.10
CA ALA A 679 -3.69 -0.02 36.11
C ALA A 679 -3.73 1.43 35.60
N ARG A 680 -3.45 2.40 36.47
CA ARG A 680 -3.30 3.80 36.06
C ARG A 680 -2.11 3.99 35.14
N ASN A 681 -0.96 3.38 35.45
CA ASN A 681 0.24 3.43 34.61
C ASN A 681 -0.01 2.81 33.23
N VAL A 682 -0.76 1.70 33.12
CA VAL A 682 -1.19 1.16 31.82
C VAL A 682 -1.93 2.22 31.01
N LEU A 683 -2.94 2.87 31.59
CA LEU A 683 -3.71 3.90 30.89
C LEU A 683 -2.84 5.09 30.48
N GLN A 684 -1.93 5.52 31.36
CA GLN A 684 -1.00 6.62 31.11
C GLN A 684 -0.01 6.30 29.98
N LEU A 685 0.56 5.09 29.96
CA LEU A 685 1.49 4.65 28.91
C LEU A 685 0.79 4.56 27.55
N LEU A 686 -0.41 3.98 27.50
CA LEU A 686 -1.18 3.90 26.25
C LEU A 686 -1.66 5.28 25.76
N ALA A 687 -1.81 6.25 26.67
CA ALA A 687 -2.17 7.63 26.34
C ALA A 687 -1.01 8.45 25.75
N LEU A 688 0.25 8.04 25.92
CA LEU A 688 1.42 8.72 25.33
C LEU A 688 1.43 8.67 23.80
N ALA A 689 0.87 7.61 23.24
CA ALA A 689 0.75 7.39 21.81
C ALA A 689 -0.60 6.74 21.48
N PRO A 690 -1.71 7.50 21.57
CA PRO A 690 -3.04 6.96 21.30
C PRO A 690 -3.10 6.41 19.88
N GLY A 691 -3.71 5.25 19.72
CA GLY A 691 -3.78 4.56 18.44
C GLY A 691 -2.50 3.88 17.98
N VAL A 692 -1.44 3.82 18.80
CA VAL A 692 -0.26 3.01 18.55
C VAL A 692 -0.37 1.69 19.32
N ASP A 693 0.04 0.60 18.68
CA ASP A 693 0.04 -0.74 19.26
C ASP A 693 1.29 -0.92 20.14
N HIS A 694 1.11 -1.08 21.45
CA HIS A 694 2.18 -1.35 22.41
C HIS A 694 2.26 -2.85 22.69
N HIS A 695 3.38 -3.50 22.37
CA HIS A 695 3.56 -4.92 22.65
C HIS A 695 3.47 -5.20 24.16
N ARG A 696 2.87 -6.34 24.53
CA ARG A 696 2.68 -6.71 25.93
C ARG A 696 4.00 -6.84 26.67
N GLU A 697 5.05 -7.37 26.04
CA GLU A 697 6.37 -7.53 26.68
C GLU A 697 6.95 -6.18 27.08
N PHE A 698 6.80 -5.16 26.23
CA PHE A 698 7.20 -3.79 26.58
C PHE A 698 6.42 -3.26 27.79
N LEU A 699 5.10 -3.45 27.81
CA LEU A 699 4.28 -3.02 28.95
C LEU A 699 4.62 -3.81 30.23
N GLU A 700 4.90 -5.10 30.09
CA GLU A 700 5.29 -5.99 31.19
C GLU A 700 6.63 -5.58 31.80
N ASP A 701 7.64 -5.33 30.97
CA ASP A 701 8.98 -4.91 31.39
C ASP A 701 8.96 -3.54 32.08
N VAL A 702 8.15 -2.62 31.55
CA VAL A 702 8.01 -1.27 32.11
C VAL A 702 7.25 -1.26 33.43
N LEU A 703 6.17 -2.04 33.55
CA LEU A 703 5.28 -2.01 34.72
C LEU A 703 5.75 -2.94 35.85
N TRP A 704 6.38 -4.06 35.50
CA TRP A 704 6.81 -5.11 36.41
C TRP A 704 8.21 -5.64 36.06
N PRO A 705 9.26 -4.80 36.15
CA PRO A 705 10.62 -5.20 35.82
C PRO A 705 11.07 -6.41 36.65
N GLY A 706 11.70 -7.39 35.99
CA GLY A 706 12.23 -8.60 36.63
C GLY A 706 11.18 -9.65 37.03
N VAL A 707 9.91 -9.48 36.65
CA VAL A 707 8.86 -10.49 36.85
C VAL A 707 8.80 -11.42 35.64
N SER A 708 8.58 -12.72 35.86
CA SER A 708 8.43 -13.69 34.75
C SER A 708 7.26 -13.32 33.84
N HIS A 709 7.43 -13.52 32.53
CA HIS A 709 6.43 -13.24 31.49
C HIS A 709 5.00 -13.73 31.84
N THR A 710 4.86 -14.97 32.31
CA THR A 710 3.55 -15.57 32.64
C THR A 710 2.81 -14.81 33.75
N ALA A 711 3.53 -14.42 34.81
CA ALA A 711 2.97 -13.65 35.92
C ALA A 711 2.69 -12.19 35.53
N ALA A 712 3.56 -11.58 34.72
CA ALA A 712 3.39 -10.22 34.22
C ALA A 712 2.18 -10.11 33.27
N CYS A 713 2.02 -11.05 32.33
CA CYS A 713 0.88 -11.14 31.43
C CYS A 713 -0.45 -11.24 32.20
N HIS A 714 -0.54 -12.08 33.24
CA HIS A 714 -1.74 -12.16 34.07
C HIS A 714 -2.05 -10.83 34.78
N ARG A 715 -1.02 -10.16 35.35
CA ARG A 715 -1.19 -8.84 35.98
C ARG A 715 -1.61 -7.76 34.99
N LEU A 716 -1.08 -7.79 33.77
CA LEU A 716 -1.44 -6.88 32.68
C LEU A 716 -2.91 -7.05 32.30
N GLN A 717 -3.39 -8.28 32.14
CA GLN A 717 -4.80 -8.55 31.84
C GLN A 717 -5.75 -8.00 32.93
N VAL A 718 -5.42 -8.19 34.21
CA VAL A 718 -6.19 -7.65 35.34
C VAL A 718 -6.19 -6.11 35.35
N ALA A 719 -5.03 -5.50 35.08
CA ALA A 719 -4.88 -4.06 35.00
C ALA A 719 -5.71 -3.47 33.84
N VAL A 720 -5.62 -4.06 32.64
CA VAL A 720 -6.41 -3.66 31.47
C VAL A 720 -7.92 -3.83 31.73
N SER A 721 -8.33 -4.90 32.41
CA SER A 721 -9.74 -5.11 32.78
C SER A 721 -10.25 -3.99 33.69
N SER A 722 -9.44 -3.53 34.64
CA SER A 722 -9.80 -2.43 35.54
C SER A 722 -9.90 -1.10 34.79
N VAL A 723 -8.99 -0.85 33.84
CA VAL A 723 -9.05 0.33 32.96
C VAL A 723 -10.31 0.30 32.10
N ARG A 724 -10.64 -0.85 31.51
CA ARG A 724 -11.86 -1.02 30.71
C ARG A 724 -13.12 -0.76 31.53
N SER A 725 -13.16 -1.22 32.78
CA SER A 725 -14.32 -1.00 33.65
C SER A 725 -14.51 0.48 34.01
N LEU A 726 -13.42 1.22 34.21
CA LEU A 726 -13.51 2.68 34.41
C LEU A 726 -14.08 3.40 33.16
N LEU A 727 -13.83 2.87 31.96
CA LEU A 727 -14.14 3.50 30.68
C LEU A 727 -15.40 2.91 30.00
N GLU A 728 -16.26 2.20 30.75
CA GLU A 728 -17.36 1.37 30.25
C GLU A 728 -18.35 2.07 29.29
N ASP A 729 -18.42 3.42 29.28
CA ASP A 729 -19.34 4.21 28.45
C ASP A 729 -18.86 4.56 27.02
N GLY A 730 -17.85 3.86 26.49
CA GLY A 730 -17.75 3.59 25.05
C GLY A 730 -17.16 4.67 24.14
N ALA A 731 -16.61 5.75 24.70
CA ALA A 731 -15.82 6.72 23.92
C ALA A 731 -14.35 6.29 23.81
N VAL A 732 -13.71 6.02 24.94
CA VAL A 732 -12.31 5.61 25.05
C VAL A 732 -12.26 4.11 25.30
N THR A 733 -11.54 3.36 24.47
CA THR A 733 -11.45 1.90 24.62
C THR A 733 -10.02 1.40 24.59
N VAL A 734 -9.70 0.43 25.45
CA VAL A 734 -8.42 -0.28 25.39
C VAL A 734 -8.61 -1.55 24.56
N GLN A 735 -8.03 -1.57 23.36
CA GLN A 735 -8.14 -2.68 22.42
C GLN A 735 -6.93 -3.60 22.54
N ARG A 736 -7.14 -4.91 22.38
CA ARG A 736 -6.07 -5.91 22.29
C ARG A 736 -5.94 -6.36 20.83
N ARG A 737 -4.72 -6.41 20.30
CA ARG A 737 -4.40 -6.87 18.94
C ARG A 737 -3.28 -7.87 18.99
N GLY A 738 -3.61 -9.16 18.86
CA GLY A 738 -2.67 -10.23 19.12
C GLY A 738 -2.03 -10.07 20.49
N GLU A 739 -0.73 -9.77 20.49
CA GLU A 739 0.08 -9.55 21.70
C GLU A 739 0.36 -8.09 22.03
N ALA A 740 -0.39 -7.15 21.45
CA ALA A 740 -0.29 -5.72 21.75
C ALA A 740 -1.59 -5.13 22.31
N TYR A 741 -1.46 -3.98 22.97
CA TYR A 741 -2.55 -3.16 23.48
C TYR A 741 -2.46 -1.73 22.93
N ARG A 742 -3.60 -1.10 22.66
CA ARG A 742 -3.69 0.31 22.24
C ARG A 742 -4.84 1.04 22.93
N LEU A 743 -4.70 2.35 23.11
CA LEU A 743 -5.81 3.23 23.46
C LEU A 743 -6.48 3.75 22.19
N ALA A 744 -7.75 3.39 21.97
CA ALA A 744 -8.55 3.89 20.86
C ALA A 744 -9.43 5.05 21.35
N LEU A 745 -9.36 6.16 20.63
CA LEU A 745 -10.06 7.41 20.90
C LEU A 745 -11.01 7.75 19.76
N PRO A 746 -12.11 8.49 20.01
CA PRO A 746 -12.99 8.97 18.96
C PRO A 746 -12.28 9.99 18.04
N PRO A 747 -12.77 10.19 16.81
CA PRO A 747 -12.28 11.27 15.95
C PRO A 747 -12.35 12.62 16.66
N HIS A 748 -11.38 13.51 16.40
CA HIS A 748 -11.26 14.84 17.03
C HIS A 748 -10.96 14.85 18.54
N SER A 749 -10.54 13.72 19.11
CA SER A 749 -9.98 13.72 20.47
C SER A 749 -8.67 14.50 20.54
N THR A 750 -8.46 15.25 21.62
CA THR A 750 -7.23 16.01 21.83
C THR A 750 -6.36 15.34 22.87
N VAL A 751 -5.08 15.16 22.55
CA VAL A 751 -4.07 14.70 23.51
C VAL A 751 -2.95 15.71 23.50
N ASP A 752 -2.73 16.37 24.63
CA ASP A 752 -1.81 17.49 24.77
C ASP A 752 -0.38 17.20 24.27
N VAL A 753 0.15 15.99 24.51
CA VAL A 753 1.47 15.56 24.02
C VAL A 753 1.51 15.43 22.49
N ALA A 754 0.45 14.89 21.89
CA ALA A 754 0.35 14.78 20.45
C ALA A 754 0.20 16.16 19.79
N ASP A 755 -0.66 17.01 20.37
CA ASP A 755 -0.88 18.39 19.93
C ASP A 755 0.38 19.25 20.08
N PHE A 756 1.16 19.03 21.15
CA PHE A 756 2.45 19.69 21.38
C PHE A 756 3.46 19.33 20.28
N ARG A 757 3.62 18.04 19.99
CA ARG A 757 4.52 17.58 18.90
C ARG A 757 4.08 18.13 17.54
N ALA A 758 2.77 18.15 17.27
CA ALA A 758 2.23 18.72 16.04
C ALA A 758 2.49 20.24 15.94
N ALA A 759 2.36 20.98 17.04
CA ALA A 759 2.67 22.41 17.08
C ALA A 759 4.17 22.69 16.84
N LEU A 760 5.08 21.88 17.40
CA LEU A 760 6.51 21.98 17.12
C LEU A 760 6.85 21.70 15.64
N ALA A 761 6.23 20.67 15.04
CA ALA A 761 6.41 20.35 13.62
C ALA A 761 5.86 21.48 12.71
N ALA A 762 4.74 22.09 13.08
CA ALA A 762 4.19 23.25 12.39
C ALA A 762 5.13 24.46 12.48
N ALA A 763 5.75 24.70 13.65
CA ALA A 763 6.75 25.75 13.81
C ALA A 763 7.98 25.53 12.93
N ALA A 764 8.50 24.30 12.85
CA ALA A 764 9.61 23.95 11.97
C ALA A 764 9.25 24.16 10.49
N THR A 765 8.05 23.76 10.08
CA THR A 765 7.55 23.92 8.71
C THR A 765 7.41 25.39 8.32
N ALA A 766 6.84 26.22 9.20
CA ALA A 766 6.73 27.67 8.98
C ALA A 766 8.12 28.32 8.92
N SER A 767 9.06 27.88 9.77
CA SER A 767 10.46 28.34 9.73
C SER A 767 11.13 28.05 8.39
N ALA A 768 10.96 26.85 7.83
CA ALA A 768 11.51 26.47 6.52
C ALA A 768 10.93 27.29 5.36
N LYS A 769 9.68 27.78 5.50
CA LYS A 769 9.02 28.66 4.53
C LYS A 769 9.34 30.14 4.71
N GLY A 770 10.11 30.51 5.73
CA GLY A 770 10.35 31.91 6.09
C GLY A 770 9.13 32.62 6.71
N ASP A 771 8.08 31.88 7.09
CA ASP A 771 6.87 32.42 7.71
C ASP A 771 7.11 32.67 9.20
N VAL A 772 7.40 33.93 9.54
CA VAL A 772 7.71 34.36 10.92
C VAL A 772 6.46 34.33 11.81
N ASP A 773 5.31 34.79 11.32
CA ASP A 773 4.08 34.83 12.12
C ASP A 773 3.57 33.41 12.40
N GLY A 774 3.60 32.53 11.39
CA GLY A 774 3.22 31.14 11.53
C GLY A 774 4.10 30.38 12.54
N ARG A 775 5.42 30.55 12.49
CA ARG A 775 6.32 29.86 13.43
C ARG A 775 6.16 30.35 14.87
N MET A 776 5.97 31.66 15.07
CA MET A 776 5.74 32.22 16.40
C MET A 776 4.40 31.76 16.98
N ALA A 777 3.33 31.77 16.19
CA ALA A 777 2.01 31.28 16.61
C ALA A 777 2.05 29.79 17.00
N ALA A 778 2.75 28.97 16.21
CA ALA A 778 2.92 27.54 16.48
C ALA A 778 3.74 27.29 17.75
N ARG A 779 4.83 28.04 17.98
CA ARG A 779 5.64 27.98 19.22
C ARG A 779 4.83 28.36 20.46
N ARG A 780 4.04 29.45 20.40
CA ARG A 780 3.13 29.84 21.50
C ARG A 780 2.12 28.74 21.81
N ARG A 781 1.53 28.12 20.78
CA ARG A 781 0.60 27.01 20.96
C ARG A 781 1.28 25.80 21.63
N ALA A 782 2.50 25.45 21.23
CA ALA A 782 3.26 24.39 21.87
C ALA A 782 3.50 24.70 23.36
N LEU A 783 3.99 25.89 23.69
CA LEU A 783 4.23 26.29 25.08
C LEU A 783 2.95 26.32 25.93
N ALA A 784 1.82 26.74 25.36
CA ALA A 784 0.53 26.72 26.05
C ALA A 784 0.03 25.30 26.37
N LEU A 785 0.40 24.30 25.56
CA LEU A 785 0.08 22.89 25.79
C LEU A 785 1.00 22.25 26.85
N TYR A 786 2.23 22.73 26.98
CA TYR A 786 3.21 22.23 27.93
C TYR A 786 2.90 22.75 29.35
N GLY A 787 1.97 22.09 30.04
CA GLY A 787 1.52 22.48 31.39
C GLY A 787 2.40 22.00 32.55
N GLY A 788 3.58 21.43 32.28
CA GLY A 788 4.46 20.80 33.25
C GLY A 788 5.06 19.51 32.70
N ASP A 789 5.79 18.78 33.53
CA ASP A 789 6.46 17.56 33.10
C ASP A 789 5.49 16.47 32.62
N LEU A 790 5.97 15.68 31.67
CA LEU A 790 5.26 14.49 31.21
C LEU A 790 5.08 13.48 32.36
N LEU A 791 3.83 13.16 32.70
CA LEU A 791 3.46 12.10 33.64
C LEU A 791 4.39 12.03 34.88
N PRO A 792 4.41 13.05 35.75
CA PRO A 792 5.40 13.18 36.82
C PRO A 792 5.34 12.05 37.86
N GLY A 793 4.21 11.33 37.95
CA GLY A 793 4.02 10.19 38.86
C GLY A 793 4.42 8.82 38.30
N VAL A 794 4.94 8.75 37.06
CA VAL A 794 5.38 7.48 36.44
C VAL A 794 6.90 7.45 36.40
N HIS A 795 7.50 6.52 37.13
CA HIS A 795 8.96 6.33 37.19
C HIS A 795 9.35 5.08 36.42
N ALA A 796 9.66 5.26 35.14
CA ALA A 796 10.10 4.21 34.24
C ALA A 796 11.05 4.79 33.21
N GLU A 797 12.17 4.11 32.94
CA GLU A 797 13.25 4.61 32.08
C GLU A 797 12.75 5.17 30.73
N PRO A 798 11.83 4.50 29.98
CA PRO A 798 11.36 5.05 28.71
C PRO A 798 10.55 6.35 28.87
N VAL A 799 9.82 6.48 29.98
CA VAL A 799 9.02 7.68 30.31
C VAL A 799 9.93 8.81 30.78
N ASP A 800 10.95 8.50 31.57
CA ASP A 800 11.92 9.49 32.06
C ASP A 800 12.73 10.08 30.89
N GLY A 801 13.16 9.22 29.95
CA GLY A 801 13.83 9.67 28.72
C GLY A 801 12.96 10.58 27.87
N GLU A 802 11.69 10.21 27.65
CA GLU A 802 10.76 11.03 26.85
C GLU A 802 10.35 12.32 27.58
N ARG A 803 10.20 12.29 28.91
CA ARG A 803 9.96 13.49 29.74
C ARG A 803 11.09 14.50 29.56
N GLN A 804 12.34 14.06 29.67
CA GLN A 804 13.50 14.94 29.51
C GLN A 804 13.60 15.48 28.09
N ARG A 805 13.30 14.66 27.08
CA ARG A 805 13.28 15.08 25.67
C ARG A 805 12.22 16.15 25.41
N LEU A 806 10.98 15.96 25.88
CA LEU A 806 9.90 16.93 25.66
C LEU A 806 10.12 18.22 26.46
N ARG A 807 10.68 18.15 27.67
CA ARG A 807 11.09 19.34 28.44
C ARG A 807 12.13 20.18 27.68
N ARG A 808 13.17 19.54 27.15
CA ARG A 808 14.19 20.23 26.32
C ARG A 808 13.59 20.81 25.04
N ALA A 809 12.64 20.12 24.42
CA ALA A 809 11.95 20.63 23.24
C ALA A 809 11.10 21.88 23.57
N ALA A 810 10.42 21.89 24.72
CA ALA A 810 9.67 23.06 25.19
C ALA A 810 10.61 24.24 25.49
N ALA A 811 11.74 24.00 26.17
CA ALA A 811 12.75 25.02 26.41
C ALA A 811 13.31 25.59 25.10
N SER A 812 13.69 24.74 24.15
CA SER A 812 14.19 25.18 22.83
C SER A 812 13.15 26.00 22.04
N ALA A 813 11.85 25.64 22.15
CA ALA A 813 10.76 26.40 21.56
C ALA A 813 10.62 27.79 22.21
N ALA A 814 10.76 27.88 23.54
CA ALA A 814 10.77 29.14 24.28
C ALA A 814 11.98 30.01 23.91
N ALA A 815 13.19 29.45 23.87
CA ALA A 815 14.40 30.14 23.42
C ALA A 815 14.24 30.72 22.00
N SER A 816 13.72 29.93 21.08
CA SER A 816 13.51 30.36 19.70
C SER A 816 12.42 31.43 19.58
N LEU A 817 11.37 31.35 20.41
CA LEU A 817 10.31 32.36 20.47
C LEU A 817 10.85 33.68 21.05
N ALA A 818 11.73 33.61 22.05
CA ALA A 818 12.42 34.77 22.61
C ALA A 818 13.27 35.51 21.58
N ALA A 819 14.04 34.77 20.77
CA ALA A 819 14.83 35.33 19.67
C ALA A 819 13.95 36.02 18.61
N ASP A 820 12.80 35.41 18.26
CA ASP A 820 11.86 36.01 17.31
C ASP A 820 11.22 37.31 17.86
N HIS A 821 10.83 37.34 19.14
CA HIS A 821 10.32 38.56 19.78
C HIS A 821 11.40 39.65 19.88
N ARG A 822 12.65 39.29 20.19
CA ARG A 822 13.78 40.22 20.20
C ARG A 822 13.99 40.85 18.82
N ALA A 823 13.89 40.07 17.75
CA ALA A 823 14.03 40.55 16.38
C ALA A 823 12.89 41.50 15.96
N ARG A 824 11.69 41.38 16.55
CA ARG A 824 10.56 42.29 16.32
C ARG A 824 10.58 43.56 17.17
N GLY A 825 11.47 43.64 18.15
CA GLY A 825 11.51 44.74 19.11
C GLY A 825 10.57 44.57 20.30
N ASP A 826 9.96 43.38 20.48
CA ASP A 826 9.06 43.06 21.59
C ASP A 826 9.85 42.65 22.84
N GLY A 827 10.61 43.58 23.43
CA GLY A 827 11.57 43.26 24.50
C GLY A 827 10.97 42.56 25.73
N GLY A 828 9.75 42.93 26.13
CA GLY A 828 9.06 42.29 27.26
C GLY A 828 8.68 40.83 27.01
N GLU A 829 8.11 40.53 25.84
CA GLU A 829 7.76 39.16 25.43
C GLU A 829 9.02 38.31 25.21
N ALA A 830 10.09 38.91 24.68
CA ALA A 830 11.38 38.26 24.53
C ALA A 830 11.97 37.85 25.89
N LEU A 831 11.90 38.74 26.89
CA LEU A 831 12.38 38.46 28.24
C LEU A 831 11.56 37.34 28.90
N ALA A 832 10.23 37.39 28.80
CA ALA A 832 9.34 36.36 29.35
C ALA A 832 9.58 34.98 28.72
N ALA A 833 9.75 34.91 27.39
CA ALA A 833 10.04 33.66 26.70
C ALA A 833 11.46 33.13 27.02
N ALA A 834 12.45 34.02 27.21
CA ALA A 834 13.79 33.62 27.61
C ALA A 834 13.82 33.06 29.05
N GLN A 835 13.13 33.72 29.99
CA GLN A 835 12.97 33.22 31.36
C GLN A 835 12.30 31.83 31.37
N LEU A 836 11.22 31.65 30.62
CA LEU A 836 10.56 30.34 30.51
C LEU A 836 11.50 29.26 29.97
N SER A 837 12.37 29.60 29.02
CA SER A 837 13.38 28.66 28.52
C SER A 837 14.37 28.25 29.61
N VAL A 838 14.85 29.21 30.41
CA VAL A 838 15.78 28.96 31.51
C VAL A 838 15.13 28.12 32.61
N ASP A 839 13.89 28.42 32.97
CA ASP A 839 13.14 27.69 34.00
C ASP A 839 12.93 26.22 33.59
N LEU A 840 12.76 25.95 32.29
CA LEU A 840 12.57 24.61 31.75
C LEU A 840 13.89 23.85 31.54
N ASP A 841 14.94 24.53 31.07
CA ASP A 841 16.25 23.94 30.78
C ASP A 841 17.36 24.98 31.00
N PRO A 842 17.95 25.05 32.22
CA PRO A 842 18.92 26.08 32.57
C PRO A 842 20.26 25.92 31.85
N TYR A 843 20.47 24.82 31.11
CA TYR A 843 21.72 24.50 30.43
C TYR A 843 21.86 25.08 29.02
N GLN A 844 20.91 25.91 28.57
CA GLN A 844 20.98 26.60 27.28
C GLN A 844 21.57 28.01 27.45
N ASP A 845 22.75 28.27 26.88
CA ASP A 845 23.43 29.57 27.04
C ASP A 845 22.66 30.75 26.41
N GLY A 846 22.02 30.52 25.26
CA GLY A 846 21.39 31.58 24.47
C GLY A 846 20.35 32.43 25.23
N PRO A 847 19.35 31.82 25.89
CA PRO A 847 18.38 32.53 26.74
C PRO A 847 19.01 33.37 27.85
N TRP A 848 20.03 32.87 28.54
CA TRP A 848 20.74 33.62 29.60
C TRP A 848 21.39 34.90 29.05
N LEU A 849 22.08 34.77 27.90
CA LEU A 849 22.72 35.90 27.24
C LEU A 849 21.68 36.92 26.75
N LEU A 850 20.57 36.44 26.19
CA LEU A 850 19.48 37.30 25.72
C LEU A 850 18.80 38.05 26.89
N MET A 851 18.56 37.40 28.03
CA MET A 851 18.02 38.06 29.23
C MET A 851 18.95 39.17 29.72
N ALA A 852 20.26 38.90 29.81
CA ALA A 852 21.23 39.90 30.24
C ALA A 852 21.30 41.10 29.26
N GLU A 853 21.28 40.84 27.95
CA GLU A 853 21.22 41.88 26.91
C GLU A 853 19.96 42.73 27.04
N LEU A 854 18.79 42.09 27.22
CA LEU A 854 17.51 42.78 27.37
C LEU A 854 17.47 43.66 28.62
N HIS A 855 17.94 43.17 29.77
CA HIS A 855 18.05 43.97 31.00
C HIS A 855 18.98 45.18 30.84
N GLU A 856 20.13 45.00 30.20
CA GLU A 856 21.09 46.07 29.94
C GLU A 856 20.51 47.13 28.99
N SER A 857 19.85 46.69 27.92
CA SER A 857 19.17 47.60 26.97
C SER A 857 17.97 48.33 27.60
N GLY A 858 17.35 47.74 28.63
CA GLY A 858 16.27 48.35 29.42
C GLY A 858 16.74 49.26 30.56
N GLY A 859 18.05 49.41 30.77
CA GLY A 859 18.64 50.24 31.83
C GLY A 859 18.77 49.57 33.20
N ASP A 860 18.41 48.28 33.33
CA ASP A 860 18.55 47.51 34.57
C ASP A 860 19.88 46.75 34.61
N THR A 861 20.95 47.49 34.84
CA THR A 861 22.32 46.95 34.92
C THR A 861 22.50 45.96 36.08
N SER A 862 21.69 46.04 37.13
CA SER A 862 21.76 45.14 38.28
C SER A 862 21.19 43.76 37.94
N ALA A 863 20.03 43.71 37.26
CA ALA A 863 19.43 42.46 36.79
C ALA A 863 20.28 41.78 35.69
N ALA A 864 20.90 42.56 34.80
CA ALA A 864 21.81 42.02 33.78
C ALA A 864 23.02 41.31 34.42
N GLU A 865 23.65 41.94 35.42
CA GLU A 865 24.80 41.36 36.11
C GLU A 865 24.42 40.13 36.97
N LEU A 866 23.25 40.16 37.62
CA LEU A 866 22.72 39.00 38.33
C LEU A 866 22.54 37.79 37.41
N THR A 867 21.90 38.01 36.25
CA THR A 867 21.66 36.98 35.23
C THR A 867 22.98 36.36 34.75
N ARG A 868 24.02 37.17 34.47
CA ARG A 868 25.35 36.68 34.07
C ARG A 868 26.02 35.85 35.17
N ARG A 869 25.87 36.24 36.44
CA ARG A 869 26.45 35.51 37.58
C ARG A 869 25.79 34.15 37.79
N GLU A 870 24.47 34.09 37.70
CA GLU A 870 23.73 32.83 37.81
C GLU A 870 24.10 31.88 36.67
N HIS A 871 24.21 32.40 35.45
CA HIS A 871 24.67 31.63 34.30
C HIS A 871 26.10 31.08 34.50
N ALA A 872 27.03 31.94 34.92
CA ALA A 872 28.42 31.53 35.18
C ALA A 872 28.52 30.48 36.29
N ARG A 873 27.67 30.55 37.31
CA ARG A 873 27.57 29.53 38.36
C ARG A 873 27.15 28.18 37.80
N LEU A 874 26.09 28.14 36.98
CA LEU A 874 25.62 26.90 36.35
C LEU A 874 26.67 26.29 35.41
N GLN A 875 27.36 27.11 34.63
CA GLN A 875 28.47 26.64 33.80
C GLN A 875 29.59 26.02 34.64
N ALA A 876 29.96 26.64 35.76
CA ALA A 876 30.98 26.10 36.68
C ALA A 876 30.55 24.78 37.33
N GLU A 877 29.26 24.61 37.66
CA GLU A 877 28.72 23.34 38.19
C GLU A 877 28.82 22.21 37.15
N LEU A 878 28.62 22.50 35.85
CA LEU A 878 28.79 21.53 34.77
C LEU A 878 30.27 21.15 34.54
N THR A 879 31.21 22.10 34.61
CA THR A 879 32.64 21.81 34.43
C THR A 879 33.26 21.07 35.62
N ALA A 880 32.68 21.19 36.81
CA ALA A 880 33.14 20.49 38.02
C ALA A 880 32.60 19.05 38.16
N GLY A 881 31.59 18.67 37.36
CA GLY A 881 30.98 17.34 37.35
C GLY A 881 31.47 16.38 36.26
N LEU A 882 32.43 16.81 35.43
CA LEU A 882 33.20 16.01 34.47
C LEU A 882 34.58 15.68 35.06
#